data_AF-A0A1Y3KHC3-F1
#
_entry.id   AF-A0A1Y3KHC3-F1
#
_cell.length_a   1.000
_cell.length_b   1.000
_cell.length_c   1.000
_cell.angle_alpha   90.00
_cell.angle_beta   90.00
_cell.angle_gamma   90.00
#
_symmetry.space_group_name_H-M   'P 1'
#
loop_
_entity.id
_entity.type
_entity.pdbx_description
1 polymer ?
#
loop_
_entity_poly.entity_id
_entity_poly.type
_entity_poly.pdbx_seq_one_letter_code
_entity_poly.pdbx_strand_id
1 'polypeptide(L)'
;MNQQIKSSPGWVQAMHGAWGAVPASDLLQSAADAWSPLKLSPPDAAESASFALAGRALKYGKSVAIALPLVGGEGITRLMVYLHRIRWDALQGGIRSPWLNPGNMETCPDIVFISRPRAGFNDLSRVAALRARVLRASDQKRNRKSASETLVVDGSSDVMELVETIGKASKPFVLVVDGTRGGNDNAATLDSALSESFPDVPRITLLSLGDSESLEKIRSNGTLSHVWMMRLGDKSALAWDTGADTLFQLLVADDRRANHELALLAGSFFALRRDLDRKDVVLKERLAIIGKVFRSLNELPVPLAFLESALQAATRPGLFPVRCLERWLEIAGNGSSLYGESDVASRNLIKQLNDVHQLFSQSVTGKAGWLLQHLVASCKAKQKTLVLCGSPHEVAALESWFDNELEEDWNQTVYITAMDGVRSYRQFRGAMDEVIITGMLWPSRQHWLATPCRRLIVPAYDYEKPFVERMLYLWWSKHGVQSCPDGDKLAQWQLNWSDRRFADSVTQEQTLALETVHVSDCFTYPAKERKASIPLDMEFDNWLELLMEEPVEPSASLHSGDPLLPDLVWVTLEGAQTEVPWSKTRAVLVLRDEEIHPTLAEELVEGDQIILLRHNDERIATQERLFEMVALSEGMQQFLRAAGRWKTMVDSVATRLTVKQVQAQLRKEKVKVCDATVGNWYRHKVYGPRDRAAVAVFARLSGAKNPERSAHLIANAIEQVRIAHQQIGKQLRKAILERGKGATTIEIGELTLDAKAFDDMIEIGVVKSIRAAATQAVPQREEGLVEIANEVVGAHPGRICMTNPAIKSMRDSVYRDFRKFRSCLSLMATRLYEHYSAKTERFHDVLEHFKQESIEFESRMSPVTMGMYADKRQYKGKPADMNRHFCLGRARDPSRTLRIHFDWDAEEQLLVIHHAGKHLETTQS
;
A
#
# COMPACT_ATOMS: atom_id res chain seq x y z
N MET A 1 33.10 -19.87 52.91
CA MET A 1 32.17 -19.27 51.92
C MET A 1 32.80 -17.97 51.44
N ASN A 2 33.63 -18.06 50.40
CA ASN A 2 34.28 -16.90 49.78
C ASN A 2 33.33 -16.36 48.71
N GLN A 3 32.64 -15.25 48.99
CA GLN A 3 32.07 -14.44 47.93
C GLN A 3 33.24 -13.83 47.15
N GLN A 4 33.44 -14.29 45.92
CA GLN A 4 34.26 -13.59 44.94
C GLN A 4 33.62 -12.21 44.71
N ILE A 5 34.15 -11.20 45.39
CA ILE A 5 33.96 -9.80 45.04
C ILE A 5 34.55 -9.66 43.63
N LYS A 6 33.69 -9.56 42.61
CA LYS A 6 34.11 -9.12 41.28
C LYS A 6 34.72 -7.74 41.46
N SER A 7 36.05 -7.64 41.35
CA SER A 7 36.78 -6.37 41.39
C SER A 7 36.26 -5.45 40.28
N SER A 8 35.61 -4.34 40.62
CA SER A 8 35.27 -3.28 39.67
C SER A 8 36.57 -2.74 39.06
N PRO A 9 36.80 -2.83 37.73
CA PRO A 9 38.11 -2.54 37.18
C PRO A 9 38.37 -1.02 37.06
N GLY A 10 39.64 -0.62 37.23
CA GLY A 10 40.22 0.62 36.74
C GLY A 10 39.76 1.93 37.41
N TRP A 11 39.24 2.87 36.61
CA TRP A 11 38.93 4.24 37.03
C TRP A 11 37.81 4.36 38.07
N VAL A 12 36.83 3.45 38.09
CA VAL A 12 35.73 3.47 39.07
C VAL A 12 36.25 3.18 40.47
N GLN A 13 37.19 2.25 40.63
CA GLN A 13 37.82 1.97 41.91
C GLN A 13 38.66 3.17 42.39
N ALA A 14 39.43 3.78 41.48
CA ALA A 14 40.19 5.00 41.78
C ALA A 14 39.28 6.16 42.19
N MET A 15 38.11 6.29 41.58
CA MET A 15 37.09 7.26 41.96
C MET A 15 36.62 7.06 43.41
N HIS A 16 36.18 5.85 43.75
CA HIS A 16 35.72 5.55 45.10
C HIS A 16 36.82 5.77 46.15
N GLY A 17 38.06 5.34 45.86
CA GLY A 17 39.20 5.55 46.74
C GLY A 17 39.57 7.02 46.94
N ALA A 18 39.35 7.87 45.93
CA ALA A 18 39.62 9.31 45.98
C ALA A 18 38.41 10.16 46.41
N TRP A 19 37.25 9.56 46.71
CA TRP A 19 36.00 10.30 46.94
C TRP A 19 36.09 11.26 48.13
N GLY A 20 36.81 10.88 49.20
CA GLY A 20 37.06 11.76 50.35
C GLY A 20 37.85 13.03 50.02
N ALA A 21 38.54 13.07 48.89
CA ALA A 21 39.24 14.26 48.40
C ALA A 21 38.39 15.13 47.46
N VAL A 22 37.15 14.74 47.15
CA VAL A 22 36.24 15.52 46.31
C VAL A 22 35.71 16.73 47.11
N PRO A 23 35.80 17.97 46.59
CA PRO A 23 35.18 19.13 47.22
C PRO A 23 33.67 18.93 47.40
N ALA A 24 33.10 19.32 48.55
CA ALA A 24 31.65 19.22 48.80
C ALA A 24 31.05 17.85 48.41
N SER A 25 31.79 16.76 48.67
CA SER A 25 31.42 15.39 48.28
C SER A 25 30.11 14.90 48.90
N ASP A 26 29.71 15.50 50.03
CA ASP A 26 28.45 15.28 50.72
C ASP A 26 27.24 15.68 49.87
N LEU A 27 27.35 16.74 49.05
CA LEU A 27 26.28 17.13 48.12
C LEU A 27 26.09 16.16 46.95
N LEU A 28 27.12 15.39 46.60
CA LEU A 28 27.11 14.49 45.45
C LEU A 28 26.67 13.06 45.82
N GLN A 29 26.27 12.84 47.08
CA GLN A 29 25.72 11.55 47.49
C GLN A 29 24.23 11.49 47.14
N SER A 30 23.77 10.31 46.70
CA SER A 30 22.36 10.08 46.32
C SER A 30 21.37 10.29 47.47
N ALA A 31 21.82 10.14 48.72
CA ALA A 31 21.04 10.35 49.94
C ALA A 31 21.17 11.77 50.53
N ALA A 32 21.74 12.73 49.80
CA ALA A 32 21.94 14.08 50.32
C ALA A 32 20.63 14.85 50.48
N ASP A 33 20.24 15.13 51.73
CA ASP A 33 19.03 15.91 52.04
C ASP A 33 19.11 17.39 51.62
N ALA A 34 20.31 17.86 51.27
CA ALA A 34 20.57 19.26 50.90
C ALA A 34 19.81 19.75 49.65
N TRP A 35 19.33 18.83 48.81
CA TRP A 35 18.62 19.15 47.56
C TRP A 35 17.11 19.41 47.75
N SER A 36 16.49 18.74 48.73
CA SER A 36 15.05 18.83 49.00
C SER A 36 14.58 20.27 49.31
N PRO A 37 15.26 21.06 50.18
CA PRO A 37 14.91 22.46 50.43
C PRO A 37 14.98 23.35 49.19
N LEU A 38 15.79 22.98 48.20
CA LEU A 38 15.96 23.71 46.94
C LEU A 38 14.95 23.29 45.87
N LYS A 39 14.06 22.34 46.17
CA LYS A 39 13.11 21.73 45.23
C LYS A 39 13.81 21.08 44.02
N LEU A 40 15.00 20.52 44.26
CA LEU A 40 15.77 19.77 43.28
C LEU A 40 15.89 18.32 43.72
N SER A 41 15.93 17.40 42.75
CA SER A 41 16.36 16.02 42.99
C SER A 41 17.89 15.96 43.13
N PRO A 42 18.44 15.04 43.95
CA PRO A 42 19.88 14.82 44.02
C PRO A 42 20.44 14.37 42.65
N PRO A 43 21.72 14.65 42.35
CA PRO A 43 22.35 14.21 41.11
C PRO A 43 22.37 12.68 41.02
N ASP A 44 22.23 12.15 39.81
CA ASP A 44 22.40 10.72 39.58
C ASP A 44 23.89 10.32 39.68
N ALA A 45 24.21 9.02 39.64
CA ALA A 45 25.61 8.57 39.78
C ALA A 45 26.52 9.12 38.67
N ALA A 46 25.98 9.32 37.47
CA ALA A 46 26.72 9.79 36.30
C ALA A 46 27.05 11.28 36.41
N GLU A 47 26.06 12.08 36.81
CA GLU A 47 26.21 13.49 37.18
C GLU A 47 27.18 13.64 38.35
N SER A 48 27.01 12.85 39.41
CA SER A 48 27.83 12.88 40.62
C SER A 48 29.30 12.61 40.32
N ALA A 49 29.62 11.56 39.56
CA ALA A 49 30.99 11.27 39.15
C ALA A 49 31.60 12.40 38.30
N SER A 50 30.80 12.99 37.41
CA SER A 50 31.27 14.04 36.51
C SER A 50 31.46 15.39 37.23
N PHE A 51 30.57 15.75 38.16
CA PHE A 51 30.70 16.92 39.02
C PHE A 51 31.84 16.75 40.02
N ALA A 52 32.04 15.55 40.56
CA ALA A 52 33.17 15.24 41.41
C ALA A 52 34.51 15.46 40.68
N LEU A 53 34.62 14.97 39.44
CA LEU A 53 35.77 15.23 38.59
C LEU A 53 35.95 16.73 38.33
N ALA A 54 34.88 17.46 37.99
CA ALA A 54 34.94 18.91 37.78
C ALA A 54 35.47 19.65 39.02
N GLY A 55 34.96 19.31 40.21
CA GLY A 55 35.43 19.90 41.47
C GLY A 55 36.90 19.59 41.74
N ARG A 56 37.35 18.36 41.45
CA ARG A 56 38.77 18.01 41.56
C ARG A 56 39.61 18.79 40.55
N ALA A 57 39.20 18.88 39.28
CA ALA A 57 39.84 19.72 38.25
C ALA A 57 40.02 21.16 38.73
N LEU A 58 38.96 21.73 39.28
CA LEU A 58 38.98 23.07 39.85
C LEU A 58 39.96 23.22 41.00
N LYS A 59 40.18 22.22 41.88
CA LYS A 59 41.18 22.32 42.97
C LYS A 59 42.57 22.70 42.46
N TYR A 60 42.97 22.20 41.28
CA TYR A 60 44.27 22.51 40.69
C TYR A 60 44.18 23.43 39.46
N GLY A 61 43.08 24.18 39.31
CA GLY A 61 42.95 25.19 38.26
C GLY A 61 42.92 24.62 36.84
N LYS A 62 42.46 23.37 36.67
CA LYS A 62 42.33 22.74 35.35
C LYS A 62 40.92 22.89 34.77
N SER A 63 40.86 23.00 33.45
CA SER A 63 39.63 23.06 32.67
C SER A 63 39.18 21.67 32.23
N VAL A 64 37.87 21.45 32.17
CA VAL A 64 37.25 20.18 31.74
C VAL A 64 36.10 20.41 30.78
N ALA A 65 35.97 19.51 29.80
CA ALA A 65 34.80 19.40 28.94
C ALA A 65 34.08 18.09 29.26
N ILE A 66 32.84 18.19 29.75
CA ILE A 66 32.05 17.08 30.28
C ILE A 66 30.91 16.80 29.32
N ALA A 67 30.90 15.60 28.72
CA ALA A 67 29.75 15.09 28.00
C ALA A 67 28.96 14.14 28.90
N LEU A 68 27.69 14.45 29.12
CA LEU A 68 26.79 13.66 29.95
C LEU A 68 25.63 13.13 29.10
N PRO A 69 25.03 11.99 29.48
CA PRO A 69 23.68 11.63 29.02
C PRO A 69 22.73 12.81 29.29
N LEU A 70 21.70 12.96 28.46
CA LEU A 70 20.79 14.12 28.41
C LEU A 70 20.63 14.88 29.73
N VAL A 71 21.20 16.09 29.80
CA VAL A 71 21.20 16.96 30.99
C VAL A 71 20.15 18.04 30.81
N GLY A 72 18.97 17.85 31.40
CA GLY A 72 17.94 18.89 31.42
C GLY A 72 18.35 20.15 32.21
N GLY A 73 17.50 21.17 32.25
CA GLY A 73 17.79 22.41 32.99
C GLY A 73 18.05 22.20 34.50
N GLU A 74 17.50 21.14 35.07
CA GLU A 74 17.74 20.75 36.47
C GLU A 74 19.18 20.32 36.73
N GLY A 75 19.79 19.54 35.84
CA GLY A 75 21.18 19.09 35.99
C GLY A 75 22.19 20.24 35.88
N ILE A 76 21.93 21.23 35.01
CA ILE A 76 22.70 22.48 34.95
C ILE A 76 22.59 23.23 36.28
N THR A 77 21.38 23.31 36.83
CA THR A 77 21.12 23.98 38.11
C THR A 77 21.86 23.27 39.25
N ARG A 78 21.88 21.92 39.26
CA ARG A 78 22.65 21.13 40.23
C ARG A 78 24.14 21.43 40.17
N LEU A 79 24.72 21.49 38.97
CA LEU A 79 26.13 21.89 38.82
C LEU A 79 26.38 23.27 39.40
N MET A 80 25.51 24.25 39.14
CA MET A 80 25.70 25.61 39.67
C MET A 80 25.60 25.63 41.20
N VAL A 81 24.68 24.88 41.80
CA VAL A 81 24.58 24.74 43.26
C VAL A 81 25.84 24.11 43.84
N TYR A 82 26.36 23.07 43.20
CA TYR A 82 27.61 22.42 43.61
C TYR A 82 28.80 23.38 43.53
N LEU A 83 28.97 24.12 42.43
CA LEU A 83 30.03 25.13 42.28
C LEU A 83 29.89 26.28 43.28
N HIS A 84 28.66 26.70 43.56
CA HIS A 84 28.36 27.70 44.58
C HIS A 84 28.79 27.23 45.97
N ARG A 85 28.53 25.97 46.31
CA ARG A 85 28.97 25.37 47.58
C ARG A 85 30.49 25.33 47.67
N ILE A 86 31.16 24.84 46.64
CA ILE A 86 32.63 24.77 46.58
C ILE A 86 33.26 26.14 46.82
N ARG A 87 32.71 27.19 46.19
CA ARG A 87 33.16 28.57 46.39
C ARG A 87 33.06 28.98 47.86
N TRP A 88 31.93 28.73 48.51
CA TRP A 88 31.73 29.09 49.92
C TRP A 88 32.67 28.33 50.86
N ASP A 89 32.84 27.03 50.64
CA ASP A 89 33.73 26.21 51.45
C ASP A 89 35.20 26.66 51.28
N ALA A 90 35.59 27.08 50.07
CA ALA A 90 36.90 27.66 49.81
C ALA A 90 37.07 29.05 50.44
N LEU A 91 36.08 29.94 50.38
CA LEU A 91 36.09 31.25 51.06
C LEU A 91 36.23 31.12 52.58
N GLN A 92 35.56 30.14 53.18
CA GLN A 92 35.64 29.86 54.61
C GLN A 92 36.93 29.12 55.02
N GLY A 93 37.79 28.79 54.04
CA GLY A 93 39.04 28.07 54.28
C GLY A 93 38.89 26.58 54.57
N GLY A 94 37.69 26.02 54.35
CA GLY A 94 37.42 24.58 54.39
C GLY A 94 38.03 23.81 53.21
N ILE A 95 38.32 24.50 52.10
CA ILE A 95 39.13 23.97 51.00
C ILE A 95 40.40 24.81 50.87
N ARG A 96 41.56 24.14 50.93
CA ARG A 96 42.87 24.76 50.70
C ARG A 96 43.61 23.99 49.63
N SER A 97 43.53 24.49 48.40
CA SER A 97 44.16 23.91 47.22
C SER A 97 44.74 25.01 46.33
N PRO A 98 45.58 24.67 45.33
CA PRO A 98 46.26 25.68 44.50
C PRO A 98 45.32 26.74 43.91
N TRP A 99 44.14 26.34 43.41
CA TRP A 99 43.17 27.28 42.85
C TRP A 99 42.02 27.61 43.81
N LEU A 100 41.42 26.60 44.47
CA LEU A 100 40.36 26.81 45.46
C LEU A 100 40.99 27.08 46.84
N ASN A 101 41.27 28.35 47.10
CA ASN A 101 41.74 28.87 48.38
C ASN A 101 41.06 30.22 48.69
N PRO A 102 41.03 30.66 49.96
CA PRO A 102 40.36 31.90 50.35
C PRO A 102 40.82 33.13 49.55
N GLY A 103 42.12 33.27 49.31
CA GLY A 103 42.68 34.43 48.60
C GLY A 103 42.15 34.55 47.17
N ASN A 104 42.20 33.46 46.40
CA ASN A 104 41.68 33.44 45.04
C ASN A 104 40.16 33.69 45.00
N MET A 105 39.40 33.11 45.92
CA MET A 105 37.95 33.30 45.96
C MET A 105 37.56 34.72 46.40
N GLU A 106 38.34 35.39 47.25
CA GLU A 106 38.12 36.80 47.59
C GLU A 106 38.36 37.71 46.37
N THR A 107 39.41 37.43 45.58
CA THR A 107 39.73 38.23 44.40
C THR A 107 38.81 37.96 43.22
N CYS A 108 38.44 36.69 43.03
CA CYS A 108 37.60 36.19 41.95
C CYS A 108 36.48 35.35 42.57
N PRO A 109 35.33 35.93 42.96
CA PRO A 109 34.25 35.15 43.57
C PRO A 109 33.12 34.79 42.60
N ASP A 110 33.15 35.28 41.36
CA ASP A 110 31.97 35.20 40.49
C ASP A 110 31.92 33.85 39.75
N ILE A 111 30.73 33.25 39.61
CA ILE A 111 30.49 32.15 38.67
C ILE A 111 29.96 32.80 37.40
N VAL A 112 30.57 32.54 36.25
CA VAL A 112 30.09 33.07 34.97
C VAL A 112 29.56 31.90 34.14
N PHE A 113 28.26 31.88 33.92
CA PHE A 113 27.53 30.87 33.16
C PHE A 113 27.15 31.41 31.78
N ILE A 114 27.76 30.85 30.74
CA ILE A 114 27.59 31.26 29.34
C ILE A 114 26.57 30.31 28.72
N SER A 115 25.39 30.84 28.39
CA SER A 115 24.23 30.09 27.90
C SER A 115 23.30 31.02 27.14
N ARG A 116 22.13 30.54 26.72
CA ARG A 116 21.06 31.43 26.21
C ARG A 116 20.49 32.22 27.40
N PRO A 117 20.55 33.57 27.43
CA PRO A 117 20.32 34.35 28.64
C PRO A 117 19.00 34.08 29.34
N ARG A 118 17.91 34.04 28.57
CA ARG A 118 16.56 33.82 29.12
C ARG A 118 16.40 32.41 29.69
N ALA A 119 16.88 31.40 28.99
CA ALA A 119 16.76 30.01 29.41
C ALA A 119 17.66 29.73 30.61
N GLY A 120 18.93 30.15 30.55
CA GLY A 120 19.88 30.01 31.66
C GLY A 120 19.42 30.75 32.91
N PHE A 121 18.92 31.99 32.79
CA PHE A 121 18.39 32.72 33.93
C PHE A 121 17.16 32.03 34.53
N ASN A 122 16.23 31.55 33.71
CA ASN A 122 15.02 30.87 34.19
C ASN A 122 15.31 29.56 34.93
N ASP A 123 16.39 28.86 34.59
CA ASP A 123 16.79 27.66 35.31
C ASP A 123 17.44 28.02 36.65
N LEU A 124 18.40 28.95 36.65
CA LEU A 124 19.17 29.29 37.86
C LEU A 124 18.39 30.14 38.87
N SER A 125 17.47 30.99 38.41
CA SER A 125 16.66 31.86 39.29
C SER A 125 15.68 31.09 40.19
N ARG A 126 15.43 29.80 39.91
CA ARG A 126 14.64 28.91 40.78
C ARG A 126 15.29 28.70 42.15
N VAL A 127 16.62 28.82 42.21
CA VAL A 127 17.40 28.65 43.43
C VAL A 127 17.93 30.01 43.88
N ALA A 128 17.24 30.60 44.87
CA ALA A 128 17.58 31.93 45.39
C ALA A 128 19.04 32.05 45.87
N ALA A 129 19.61 30.95 46.40
CA ALA A 129 21.00 30.91 46.87
C ALA A 129 22.03 31.24 45.76
N LEU A 130 21.72 30.91 44.50
CA LEU A 130 22.63 31.16 43.38
C LEU A 130 22.77 32.65 43.05
N ARG A 131 21.82 33.51 43.47
CA ARG A 131 21.78 34.94 43.14
C ARG A 131 22.05 35.18 41.65
N ALA A 132 21.29 34.46 40.81
CA ALA A 132 21.46 34.52 39.36
C ALA A 132 21.15 35.93 38.82
N ARG A 133 22.01 36.46 37.96
CA ARG A 133 21.81 37.77 37.30
C ARG A 133 22.27 37.70 35.86
N VAL A 134 21.47 38.22 34.92
CA VAL A 134 21.91 38.36 33.52
C VAL A 134 22.89 39.52 33.41
N LEU A 135 24.08 39.24 32.90
CA LEU A 135 25.09 40.24 32.61
C LEU A 135 24.82 40.86 31.23
N ARG A 136 24.73 42.19 31.16
CA ARG A 136 24.47 42.92 29.92
C ARG A 136 25.69 43.71 29.48
N ALA A 137 25.84 43.95 28.18
CA ALA A 137 26.91 44.79 27.63
C ALA A 137 26.93 46.22 28.23
N SER A 138 25.77 46.71 28.70
CA SER A 138 25.63 48.00 29.40
C SER A 138 26.24 48.03 30.80
N ASP A 139 26.59 46.89 31.38
CA ASP A 139 27.11 46.80 32.75
C ASP A 139 28.59 47.20 32.77
N GLN A 140 28.87 48.51 32.81
CA GLN A 140 30.23 49.04 32.62
C GLN A 140 31.16 48.90 33.83
N LYS A 141 30.63 48.71 35.05
CA LYS A 141 31.43 48.58 36.29
C LYS A 141 30.80 47.63 37.31
N ARG A 142 31.64 46.78 37.91
CA ARG A 142 31.28 45.89 39.02
C ARG A 142 30.82 46.68 40.24
N ASN A 143 29.66 46.34 40.79
CA ASN A 143 29.15 46.93 42.03
C ASN A 143 29.69 46.14 43.24
N ARG A 144 30.09 46.80 44.34
CA ARG A 144 30.52 46.07 45.56
C ARG A 144 29.39 45.22 46.16
N LYS A 145 28.12 45.58 45.90
CA LYS A 145 26.95 44.79 46.30
C LYS A 145 26.72 43.54 45.43
N SER A 146 27.37 43.42 44.27
CA SER A 146 27.22 42.32 43.31
C SER A 146 28.38 41.32 43.35
N ALA A 147 29.12 41.24 44.46
CA ALA A 147 30.19 40.26 44.62
C ALA A 147 29.61 38.87 44.97
N SER A 148 30.16 37.81 44.37
CA SER A 148 29.74 36.41 44.58
C SER A 148 28.38 36.07 43.97
N GLU A 149 28.01 36.73 42.86
CA GLU A 149 26.82 36.39 42.07
C GLU A 149 27.10 35.23 41.10
N THR A 150 26.03 34.62 40.57
CA THR A 150 26.10 33.73 39.41
C THR A 150 25.63 34.52 38.19
N LEU A 151 26.57 34.92 37.34
CA LEU A 151 26.32 35.79 36.20
C LEU A 151 25.98 34.96 34.96
N VAL A 152 24.83 35.20 34.35
CA VAL A 152 24.41 34.56 33.10
C VAL A 152 24.77 35.48 31.93
N VAL A 153 25.60 34.98 31.01
CA VAL A 153 26.12 35.73 29.85
C VAL A 153 25.57 35.12 28.57
N ASP A 154 25.28 35.98 27.60
CA ASP A 154 24.75 35.57 26.29
C ASP A 154 25.83 34.93 25.42
N GLY A 155 25.81 33.60 25.32
CA GLY A 155 26.73 32.87 24.45
C GLY A 155 26.42 32.96 22.94
N SER A 156 25.36 33.66 22.54
CA SER A 156 25.04 33.94 21.13
C SER A 156 25.58 35.28 20.61
N SER A 157 26.09 36.14 21.51
CA SER A 157 26.76 37.39 21.15
C SER A 157 28.07 37.14 20.40
N ASP A 158 28.60 38.20 19.78
CA ASP A 158 29.94 38.17 19.23
C ASP A 158 30.96 37.79 20.32
N VAL A 159 31.90 36.91 19.98
CA VAL A 159 32.83 36.33 20.95
C VAL A 159 33.73 37.40 21.58
N MET A 160 34.13 38.42 20.82
CA MET A 160 34.95 39.52 21.34
C MET A 160 34.17 40.38 22.31
N GLU A 161 32.92 40.72 21.96
CA GLU A 161 32.01 41.47 22.84
C GLU A 161 31.74 40.71 24.15
N LEU A 162 31.53 39.40 24.06
CA LEU A 162 31.33 38.52 25.22
C LEU A 162 32.53 38.56 26.16
N VAL A 163 33.74 38.36 25.64
CA VAL A 163 34.98 38.36 26.42
C VAL A 163 35.20 39.73 27.07
N GLU A 164 35.02 40.81 26.32
CA GLU A 164 35.16 42.18 26.82
C GLU A 164 34.16 42.47 27.95
N THR A 165 32.91 42.03 27.79
CA THR A 165 31.86 42.18 28.80
C THR A 165 32.20 41.43 30.09
N ILE A 166 32.65 40.17 29.98
CA ILE A 166 33.10 39.38 31.13
C ILE A 166 34.27 40.07 31.83
N GLY A 167 35.28 40.52 31.08
CA GLY A 167 36.49 41.14 31.63
C GLY A 167 36.25 42.47 32.35
N LYS A 168 35.29 43.27 31.88
CA LYS A 168 34.94 44.57 32.51
C LYS A 168 34.06 44.42 33.75
N ALA A 169 33.13 43.48 33.73
CA ALA A 169 32.01 43.47 34.67
C ALA A 169 32.05 42.33 35.71
N SER A 170 32.95 41.37 35.56
CA SER A 170 33.05 40.20 36.44
C SER A 170 34.48 39.87 36.84
N LYS A 171 34.63 39.08 37.92
CA LYS A 171 35.90 38.42 38.27
C LYS A 171 35.64 36.92 38.46
N PRO A 172 35.67 36.13 37.37
CA PRO A 172 35.27 34.74 37.40
C PRO A 172 36.32 33.89 38.11
N PHE A 173 35.86 32.99 39.00
CA PHE A 173 36.71 31.88 39.49
C PHE A 173 36.56 30.63 38.64
N VAL A 174 35.43 30.53 37.94
CA VAL A 174 35.11 29.49 36.98
C VAL A 174 34.23 30.06 35.89
N LEU A 175 34.53 29.67 34.65
CA LEU A 175 33.72 29.95 33.46
C LEU A 175 32.99 28.66 33.09
N VAL A 176 31.66 28.67 33.06
CA VAL A 176 30.86 27.50 32.70
C VAL A 176 30.19 27.75 31.37
N VAL A 177 30.47 26.90 30.38
CA VAL A 177 29.89 26.98 29.03
C VAL A 177 28.83 25.90 28.89
N ASP A 178 27.59 26.30 28.67
CA ASP A 178 26.52 25.40 28.26
C ASP A 178 26.62 25.14 26.75
N GLY A 179 27.37 24.10 26.38
CA GLY A 179 27.49 23.59 25.01
C GLY A 179 26.54 22.43 24.71
N THR A 180 25.51 22.25 25.53
CA THR A 180 24.44 21.28 25.25
C THR A 180 23.55 21.78 24.11
N ARG A 181 22.71 20.91 23.56
CA ARG A 181 21.72 21.31 22.53
C ARG A 181 20.65 22.30 23.05
N GLY A 182 20.52 22.44 24.37
CA GLY A 182 19.71 23.47 25.02
C GLY A 182 20.44 24.80 25.26
N GLY A 183 21.74 24.88 24.93
CA GLY A 183 22.64 25.99 25.23
C GLY A 183 23.15 26.69 23.96
N ASN A 184 24.48 26.72 23.80
CA ASN A 184 25.20 27.41 22.73
C ASN A 184 25.76 26.43 21.70
N ASP A 185 25.47 26.70 20.43
CA ASP A 185 25.91 25.84 19.31
C ASP A 185 27.42 25.98 18.99
N ASN A 186 28.08 27.03 19.51
CA ASN A 186 29.49 27.37 19.23
C ASN A 186 30.43 27.15 20.43
N ALA A 187 30.15 26.15 21.27
CA ALA A 187 30.90 25.91 22.52
C ALA A 187 32.42 25.76 22.33
N ALA A 188 32.88 25.16 21.23
CA ALA A 188 34.31 24.99 20.95
C ALA A 188 35.04 26.30 20.66
N THR A 189 34.40 27.20 19.91
CA THR A 189 34.95 28.54 19.62
C THR A 189 34.98 29.39 20.88
N LEU A 190 33.91 29.33 21.69
CA LEU A 190 33.86 30.00 22.99
C LEU A 190 34.95 29.49 23.93
N ASP A 191 35.12 28.17 24.07
CA ASP A 191 36.17 27.58 24.91
C ASP A 191 37.58 28.04 24.49
N SER A 192 37.84 28.15 23.18
CA SER A 192 39.12 28.68 22.66
C SER A 192 39.35 30.13 23.04
N ALA A 193 38.39 31.01 22.74
CA ALA A 193 38.52 32.44 23.01
C ALA A 193 38.62 32.74 24.52
N LEU A 194 37.86 32.01 25.34
CA LEU A 194 37.95 32.11 26.81
C LEU A 194 39.30 31.61 27.33
N SER A 195 39.87 30.57 26.71
CA SER A 195 41.21 30.09 27.08
C SER A 195 42.31 31.10 26.77
N GLU A 196 42.18 31.85 25.68
CA GLU A 196 43.13 32.90 25.30
C GLU A 196 42.98 34.15 26.18
N SER A 197 41.74 34.51 26.50
CA SER A 197 41.44 35.77 27.19
C SER A 197 41.48 35.67 28.71
N PHE A 198 41.24 34.47 29.25
CA PHE A 198 41.26 34.17 30.69
C PHE A 198 42.08 32.89 30.94
N PRO A 199 43.40 32.90 30.69
CA PRO A 199 44.24 31.69 30.74
C PRO A 199 44.29 31.05 32.13
N ASP A 200 44.27 31.86 33.18
CA ASP A 200 44.34 31.40 34.57
C ASP A 200 43.00 30.93 35.14
N VAL A 201 41.88 31.22 34.45
CA VAL A 201 40.54 30.88 34.95
C VAL A 201 40.10 29.54 34.37
N PRO A 202 39.83 28.52 35.22
CA PRO A 202 39.40 27.23 34.73
C PRO A 202 38.00 27.29 34.13
N ARG A 203 37.79 26.44 33.13
CA ARG A 203 36.55 26.34 32.36
C ARG A 203 35.88 24.99 32.55
N ILE A 204 34.55 24.98 32.60
CA ILE A 204 33.73 23.76 32.56
C ILE A 204 32.81 23.87 31.36
N THR A 205 33.04 23.06 30.33
CA THR A 205 32.19 23.02 29.14
C THR A 205 31.28 21.80 29.20
N LEU A 206 29.97 22.01 29.31
CA LEU A 206 28.97 20.95 29.29
C LEU A 206 28.57 20.62 27.85
N LEU A 207 28.52 19.33 27.53
CA LEU A 207 28.15 18.81 26.21
C LEU A 207 27.12 17.69 26.37
N SER A 208 26.33 17.45 25.32
CA SER A 208 25.43 16.30 25.27
C SER A 208 26.15 15.07 24.72
N LEU A 209 26.06 13.94 25.42
CA LEU A 209 26.53 12.65 24.88
C LEU A 209 25.79 12.36 23.57
N GLY A 210 26.50 11.88 22.55
CA GLY A 210 25.94 11.63 21.22
C GLY A 210 25.95 12.85 20.28
N ASP A 211 26.29 14.05 20.77
CA ASP A 211 26.56 15.21 19.91
C ASP A 211 27.98 15.14 19.33
N SER A 212 28.15 14.28 18.32
CA SER A 212 29.46 14.00 17.70
C SER A 212 30.13 15.26 17.17
N GLU A 213 29.37 16.20 16.60
CA GLU A 213 29.92 17.41 15.99
C GLU A 213 30.54 18.33 17.05
N SER A 214 29.81 18.62 18.13
CA SER A 214 30.30 19.46 19.22
C SER A 214 31.49 18.81 19.94
N LEU A 215 31.45 17.48 20.11
CA LEU A 215 32.54 16.72 20.74
C LEU A 215 33.81 16.71 19.90
N GLU A 216 33.69 16.46 18.59
CA GLU A 216 34.84 16.46 17.68
C GLU A 216 35.45 17.86 17.60
N LYS A 217 34.63 18.92 17.48
CA LYS A 217 35.09 20.32 17.51
C LYS A 217 35.84 20.66 18.79
N ILE A 218 35.31 20.25 19.96
CA ILE A 218 36.00 20.43 21.25
C ILE A 218 37.29 19.62 21.27
N ARG A 219 37.35 18.38 20.78
CA ARG A 219 38.61 17.61 20.75
C ARG A 219 39.67 18.19 19.83
N SER A 220 39.26 18.80 18.73
CA SER A 220 40.16 19.45 17.78
C SER A 220 40.52 20.88 18.16
N ASN A 221 39.80 21.50 19.11
CA ASN A 221 40.17 22.84 19.57
C ASN A 221 41.51 22.77 20.30
N GLY A 222 42.38 23.76 20.09
CA GLY A 222 43.73 23.77 20.65
C GLY A 222 43.80 24.01 22.16
N THR A 223 42.68 23.90 22.89
CA THR A 223 42.62 24.20 24.31
C THR A 223 43.08 23.00 25.15
N LEU A 224 43.58 23.28 26.35
CA LEU A 224 43.98 22.27 27.34
C LEU A 224 42.81 21.74 28.18
N SER A 225 41.57 21.85 27.71
CA SER A 225 40.39 21.35 28.41
C SER A 225 40.33 19.82 28.35
N HIS A 226 40.50 19.14 29.49
CA HIS A 226 40.46 17.68 29.56
C HIS A 226 39.04 17.17 29.27
N VAL A 227 38.90 16.20 28.38
CA VAL A 227 37.60 15.65 27.99
C VAL A 227 37.22 14.51 28.93
N TRP A 228 35.99 14.57 29.40
CA TRP A 228 35.35 13.53 30.19
C TRP A 228 34.02 13.18 29.55
N MET A 229 33.89 11.98 28.97
CA MET A 229 32.61 11.55 28.43
C MET A 229 32.01 10.46 29.29
N MET A 230 30.86 10.73 29.87
CA MET A 230 30.10 9.75 30.61
C MET A 230 29.28 8.91 29.64
N ARG A 231 29.86 7.82 29.13
CA ARG A 231 29.21 6.90 28.19
C ARG A 231 28.16 6.04 28.89
N LEU A 232 27.26 5.42 28.13
CA LEU A 232 26.21 4.56 28.72
C LEU A 232 26.79 3.36 29.48
N GLY A 233 27.83 2.71 28.93
CA GLY A 233 28.55 1.64 29.62
C GLY A 233 29.28 2.11 30.88
N ASP A 234 29.75 3.37 30.91
CA ASP A 234 30.36 3.94 32.12
C ASP A 234 29.31 4.18 33.21
N LYS A 235 28.15 4.71 32.84
CA LYS A 235 27.02 4.90 33.75
C LYS A 235 26.58 3.57 34.35
N SER A 236 26.51 2.53 33.54
CA SER A 236 26.17 1.17 33.96
C SER A 236 27.19 0.61 34.95
N ALA A 237 28.48 0.85 34.72
CA ALA A 237 29.55 0.45 35.64
C ALA A 237 29.54 1.21 36.98
N LEU A 238 28.90 2.38 37.04
CA LEU A 238 28.71 3.16 38.28
C LEU A 238 27.50 2.71 39.10
N ALA A 239 26.53 2.03 38.48
CA ALA A 239 25.34 1.53 39.17
C ALA A 239 25.62 0.16 39.81
N TRP A 240 25.42 0.04 41.13
CA TRP A 240 25.57 -1.25 41.83
C TRP A 240 24.37 -2.19 41.66
N ASP A 241 23.25 -1.71 41.12
CA ASP A 241 22.06 -2.51 40.83
C ASP A 241 22.13 -3.12 39.42
N THR A 242 22.09 -4.45 39.36
CA THR A 242 22.23 -5.30 38.17
C THR A 242 21.07 -5.22 37.15
N GLY A 243 20.23 -4.18 37.19
CA GLY A 243 19.00 -4.08 36.38
C GLY A 243 18.89 -2.84 35.48
N ALA A 244 19.98 -2.08 35.29
CA ALA A 244 19.93 -0.71 34.76
C ALA A 244 20.54 -0.51 33.35
N ASP A 245 20.88 -1.57 32.62
CA ASP A 245 21.33 -1.43 31.24
C ASP A 245 20.14 -1.08 30.34
N THR A 246 20.26 0.03 29.59
CA THR A 246 19.27 0.41 28.59
C THR A 246 19.24 -0.65 27.48
N LEU A 247 18.09 -1.29 27.30
CA LEU A 247 17.86 -2.23 26.21
C LEU A 247 17.52 -1.47 24.93
N PHE A 248 18.33 -1.63 23.89
CA PHE A 248 18.06 -1.07 22.57
C PHE A 248 17.23 -2.06 21.75
N GLN A 249 16.09 -1.59 21.25
CA GLN A 249 15.19 -2.36 20.42
C GLN A 249 14.99 -1.67 19.06
N LEU A 250 15.18 -2.44 17.99
CA LEU A 250 14.78 -2.07 16.65
C LEU A 250 13.47 -2.76 16.33
N LEU A 251 12.41 -1.99 16.21
CA LEU A 251 11.10 -2.52 15.88
C LEU A 251 10.88 -2.46 14.37
N VAL A 252 10.62 -3.61 13.76
CA VAL A 252 10.39 -3.74 12.32
C VAL A 252 8.92 -4.00 12.07
N ALA A 253 8.21 -3.01 11.55
CA ALA A 253 6.80 -3.13 11.21
C ALA A 253 6.62 -3.98 9.93
N ASP A 254 5.84 -5.06 10.02
CA ASP A 254 5.49 -5.93 8.88
C ASP A 254 4.37 -5.32 8.02
N ASP A 255 4.58 -4.08 7.57
CA ASP A 255 3.67 -3.39 6.66
C ASP A 255 4.20 -3.52 5.23
N ARG A 256 3.80 -4.58 4.53
CA ARG A 256 4.28 -4.86 3.16
C ARG A 256 3.99 -3.73 2.18
N ARG A 257 2.89 -3.00 2.39
CA ARG A 257 2.45 -1.94 1.47
C ARG A 257 3.31 -0.69 1.65
N ALA A 258 3.44 -0.18 2.88
CA ALA A 258 4.35 0.93 3.18
C ALA A 258 5.78 0.58 2.81
N ASN A 259 6.26 -0.62 3.18
CA ASN A 259 7.60 -1.09 2.85
C ASN A 259 7.89 -0.98 1.34
N HIS A 260 7.00 -1.52 0.50
CA HIS A 260 7.20 -1.52 -0.94
C HIS A 260 7.20 -0.10 -1.53
N GLU A 261 6.17 0.68 -1.22
CA GLU A 261 5.99 2.02 -1.80
C GLU A 261 7.09 3.00 -1.34
N LEU A 262 7.43 2.99 -0.05
CA LEU A 262 8.49 3.85 0.49
C LEU A 262 9.88 3.41 0.02
N ALA A 263 10.14 2.12 -0.15
CA ALA A 263 11.41 1.63 -0.70
C ALA A 263 11.61 2.08 -2.16
N LEU A 264 10.56 2.03 -2.99
CA LEU A 264 10.60 2.52 -4.37
C LEU A 264 10.85 4.02 -4.44
N LEU A 265 10.16 4.79 -3.57
CA LEU A 265 10.38 6.23 -3.43
C LEU A 265 11.82 6.56 -2.99
N ALA A 266 12.34 5.84 -1.99
CA ALA A 266 13.70 6.01 -1.51
C ALA A 266 14.72 5.75 -2.62
N GLY A 267 14.58 4.62 -3.34
CA GLY A 267 15.45 4.26 -4.46
C GLY A 267 15.48 5.33 -5.55
N SER A 268 14.30 5.79 -5.96
CA SER A 268 14.13 6.83 -6.99
C SER A 268 14.69 8.19 -6.53
N PHE A 269 14.42 8.58 -5.29
CA PHE A 269 14.92 9.83 -4.71
C PHE A 269 16.45 9.86 -4.62
N PHE A 270 17.08 8.80 -4.10
CA PHE A 270 18.53 8.75 -3.98
C PHE A 270 19.24 8.56 -5.32
N ALA A 271 18.61 7.91 -6.31
CA ALA A 271 19.11 7.89 -7.68
C ALA A 271 19.18 9.32 -8.26
N LEU A 272 18.06 10.05 -8.26
CA LEU A 272 18.00 11.43 -8.74
C LEU A 272 18.94 12.36 -7.99
N ARG A 273 19.10 12.16 -6.67
CA ARG A 273 20.02 12.98 -5.87
C ARG A 273 21.48 12.70 -6.19
N ARG A 274 21.85 11.49 -6.63
CA ARG A 274 23.21 11.19 -7.13
C ARG A 274 23.46 11.79 -8.51
N ASP A 275 22.42 11.84 -9.34
CA ASP A 275 22.48 12.42 -10.69
C ASP A 275 22.42 13.96 -10.69
N LEU A 276 22.17 14.58 -9.52
CA LEU A 276 22.13 16.03 -9.36
C LEU A 276 23.50 16.67 -9.64
N ASP A 277 23.66 17.26 -10.82
CA ASP A 277 24.76 18.18 -11.10
C ASP A 277 24.55 19.48 -10.32
N ARG A 278 25.64 20.06 -9.79
CA ARG A 278 25.62 21.30 -8.99
C ARG A 278 25.09 22.51 -9.78
N LYS A 279 24.94 22.40 -11.10
CA LYS A 279 24.45 23.45 -12.00
C LYS A 279 22.91 23.51 -12.13
N ASP A 280 22.18 22.46 -11.79
CA ASP A 280 20.72 22.44 -11.93
C ASP A 280 20.02 22.95 -10.66
N VAL A 281 19.79 24.26 -10.61
CA VAL A 281 19.16 24.94 -9.47
C VAL A 281 17.71 24.48 -9.27
N VAL A 282 16.97 24.26 -10.35
CA VAL A 282 15.55 23.86 -10.29
C VAL A 282 15.43 22.44 -9.73
N LEU A 283 16.23 21.50 -10.24
CA LEU A 283 16.24 20.12 -9.73
C LEU A 283 16.69 20.09 -8.26
N LYS A 284 17.68 20.90 -7.88
CA LYS A 284 18.14 21.01 -6.49
C LYS A 284 17.02 21.48 -5.56
N GLU A 285 16.30 22.54 -5.92
CA GLU A 285 15.16 23.05 -5.15
C GLU A 285 14.01 22.04 -5.08
N ARG A 286 13.67 21.41 -6.21
CA ARG A 286 12.65 20.36 -6.30
C ARG A 286 13.00 19.16 -5.41
N LEU A 287 14.23 18.66 -5.46
CA LEU A 287 14.70 17.55 -4.62
C LEU A 287 14.72 17.91 -3.12
N ALA A 288 14.97 19.17 -2.76
CA ALA A 288 14.86 19.61 -1.38
C ALA A 288 13.41 19.52 -0.86
N ILE A 289 12.44 19.90 -1.69
CA ILE A 289 11.01 19.79 -1.38
C ILE A 289 10.57 18.33 -1.34
N ILE A 290 10.87 17.55 -2.39
CA ILE A 290 10.60 16.12 -2.46
C ILE A 290 11.16 15.40 -1.23
N GLY A 291 12.41 15.68 -0.87
CA GLY A 291 13.05 15.08 0.30
C GLY A 291 12.34 15.44 1.61
N LYS A 292 11.73 16.63 1.72
CA LYS A 292 10.92 17.01 2.89
C LYS A 292 9.64 16.17 2.97
N VAL A 293 8.92 16.02 1.86
CA VAL A 293 7.68 15.23 1.82
C VAL A 293 7.95 13.75 2.05
N PHE A 294 8.91 13.17 1.31
CA PHE A 294 9.31 11.77 1.48
C PHE A 294 9.68 11.45 2.93
N ARG A 295 10.49 12.29 3.59
CA ARG A 295 10.83 12.11 5.01
C ARG A 295 9.62 12.13 5.92
N SER A 296 8.70 13.07 5.70
CA SER A 296 7.48 13.19 6.51
C SER A 296 6.58 11.95 6.37
N LEU A 297 6.50 11.35 5.19
CA LEU A 297 5.75 10.11 4.96
C LEU A 297 6.47 8.88 5.53
N ASN A 298 7.81 8.86 5.48
CA ASN A 298 8.60 7.74 5.97
C ASN A 298 8.68 7.67 7.50
N GLU A 299 8.78 8.84 8.14
CA GLU A 299 8.83 9.02 9.60
C GLU A 299 7.44 9.11 10.24
N LEU A 300 6.37 8.97 9.44
CA LEU A 300 4.99 9.25 9.80
C LEU A 300 4.54 8.46 11.06
N PRO A 301 4.43 9.10 12.23
CA PRO A 301 4.11 8.41 13.49
C PRO A 301 2.60 8.37 13.77
N VAL A 302 1.79 9.00 12.93
CA VAL A 302 0.37 9.32 13.12
C VAL A 302 -0.35 9.21 11.77
N PRO A 303 -1.65 8.88 11.69
CA PRO A 303 -2.34 8.90 10.41
C PRO A 303 -2.20 10.25 9.69
N LEU A 304 -1.95 10.22 8.38
CA LEU A 304 -1.51 11.39 7.62
C LEU A 304 -2.52 12.55 7.69
N ALA A 305 -3.82 12.27 7.80
CA ALA A 305 -4.86 13.29 7.94
C ALA A 305 -4.65 14.21 9.16
N PHE A 306 -4.22 13.66 10.30
CA PHE A 306 -3.94 14.46 11.50
C PHE A 306 -2.70 15.33 11.31
N LEU A 307 -1.64 14.80 10.67
CA LEU A 307 -0.45 15.58 10.36
C LEU A 307 -0.77 16.71 9.39
N GLU A 308 -1.57 16.45 8.34
CA GLU A 308 -1.96 17.48 7.39
C GLU A 308 -2.82 18.57 8.05
N SER A 309 -3.76 18.20 8.93
CA SER A 309 -4.54 19.15 9.72
C SER A 309 -3.65 20.03 10.61
N ALA A 310 -2.69 19.43 11.32
CA ALA A 310 -1.75 20.17 12.16
C ALA A 310 -0.84 21.11 11.35
N LEU A 311 -0.38 20.69 10.17
CA LEU A 311 0.40 21.53 9.25
C LEU A 311 -0.44 22.65 8.63
N GLN A 312 -1.71 22.37 8.30
CA GLN A 312 -2.64 23.36 7.79
C GLN A 312 -2.92 24.45 8.83
N ALA A 313 -3.20 24.07 10.08
CA ALA A 313 -3.39 25.01 11.19
C ALA A 313 -2.14 25.86 11.47
N ALA A 314 -0.95 25.28 11.29
CA ALA A 314 0.32 25.99 11.47
C ALA A 314 0.83 26.72 10.22
N THR A 315 0.05 26.73 9.13
CA THR A 315 0.49 27.29 7.85
C THR A 315 0.80 28.79 7.97
N ARG A 316 2.00 29.18 7.55
CA ARG A 316 2.46 30.57 7.60
C ARG A 316 3.36 30.91 6.42
N PRO A 317 3.20 32.09 5.80
CA PRO A 317 4.12 32.58 4.78
C PRO A 317 5.43 33.10 5.39
N GLY A 318 6.42 33.38 4.56
CA GLY A 318 7.69 34.01 4.96
C GLY A 318 8.94 33.23 4.53
N LEU A 319 10.10 33.63 5.09
CA LEU A 319 11.41 33.03 4.82
C LEU A 319 11.50 31.55 5.21
N PHE A 320 10.73 31.14 6.22
CA PHE A 320 10.64 29.77 6.69
C PHE A 320 9.18 29.31 6.69
N PRO A 321 8.60 29.05 5.50
CA PRO A 321 7.20 28.77 5.38
C PRO A 321 6.86 27.40 5.96
N VAL A 322 5.76 27.34 6.70
CA VAL A 322 5.12 26.08 7.09
C VAL A 322 3.94 25.89 6.16
N ARG A 323 3.84 24.70 5.54
CA ARG A 323 2.79 24.32 4.59
C ARG A 323 2.49 22.83 4.78
N CYS A 324 1.25 22.43 4.49
CA CYS A 324 0.85 21.04 4.31
C CYS A 324 1.72 20.32 3.25
N LEU A 325 1.82 18.99 3.36
CA LEU A 325 2.64 18.19 2.44
C LEU A 325 2.07 18.22 1.02
N GLU A 326 0.74 18.17 0.89
CA GLU A 326 0.04 18.38 -0.38
C GLU A 326 0.49 19.66 -1.10
N ARG A 327 0.52 20.80 -0.39
CA ARG A 327 0.99 22.07 -0.95
C ARG A 327 2.48 22.03 -1.31
N TRP A 328 3.30 21.28 -0.59
CA TRP A 328 4.71 21.08 -0.98
C TRP A 328 4.82 20.30 -2.30
N LEU A 329 3.99 19.28 -2.50
CA LEU A 329 3.97 18.50 -3.74
C LEU A 329 3.53 19.36 -4.95
N GLU A 330 2.53 20.23 -4.77
CA GLU A 330 2.12 21.19 -5.81
C GLU A 330 3.28 22.12 -6.21
N ILE A 331 4.04 22.64 -5.25
CA ILE A 331 5.18 23.53 -5.53
C ILE A 331 6.29 22.75 -6.25
N ALA A 332 6.54 21.50 -5.86
CA ALA A 332 7.57 20.67 -6.48
C ALA A 332 7.31 20.46 -7.97
N GLY A 333 6.02 20.47 -8.40
CA GLY A 333 5.61 20.35 -9.80
C GLY A 333 5.93 21.56 -10.67
N ASN A 334 6.35 22.70 -10.09
CA ASN A 334 6.62 23.92 -10.85
C ASN A 334 8.04 23.93 -11.46
N GLY A 335 8.18 24.66 -12.57
CA GLY A 335 9.45 24.82 -13.30
C GLY A 335 9.85 23.61 -14.14
N SER A 336 10.96 23.75 -14.86
CA SER A 336 11.58 22.66 -15.65
C SER A 336 13.07 22.61 -15.33
N SER A 337 13.61 21.40 -15.15
CA SER A 337 15.05 21.20 -14.96
C SER A 337 15.84 21.45 -16.25
N LEU A 338 17.17 21.62 -16.12
CA LEU A 338 18.07 21.87 -17.26
C LEU A 338 18.16 20.66 -18.21
N TYR A 339 18.04 19.46 -17.66
CA TYR A 339 18.12 18.20 -18.41
C TYR A 339 16.75 17.53 -18.47
N GLY A 340 16.35 17.10 -19.68
CA GLY A 340 15.02 16.52 -19.93
C GLY A 340 14.80 15.17 -19.22
N GLU A 341 15.81 14.32 -19.15
CA GLU A 341 15.73 13.03 -18.45
C GLU A 341 15.50 13.22 -16.95
N SER A 342 16.24 14.14 -16.32
CA SER A 342 16.05 14.50 -14.92
C SER A 342 14.69 15.17 -14.67
N ASP A 343 14.14 15.91 -15.65
CA ASP A 343 12.81 16.52 -15.52
C ASP A 343 11.73 15.43 -15.48
N VAL A 344 11.78 14.50 -16.44
CA VAL A 344 10.83 13.38 -16.53
C VAL A 344 10.91 12.51 -15.27
N ALA A 345 12.13 12.14 -14.86
CA ALA A 345 12.31 11.30 -13.68
C ALA A 345 11.86 11.99 -12.38
N SER A 346 12.14 13.28 -12.21
CA SER A 346 11.68 14.04 -11.03
C SER A 346 10.16 14.26 -11.03
N ARG A 347 9.52 14.45 -12.19
CA ARG A 347 8.05 14.50 -12.30
C ARG A 347 7.40 13.15 -11.99
N ASN A 348 7.99 12.05 -12.46
CA ASN A 348 7.52 10.70 -12.13
C ASN A 348 7.61 10.45 -10.62
N LEU A 349 8.70 10.89 -9.97
CA LEU A 349 8.84 10.80 -8.52
C LEU A 349 7.78 11.63 -7.77
N ILE A 350 7.45 12.84 -8.25
CA ILE A 350 6.36 13.66 -7.68
C ILE A 350 5.02 12.93 -7.81
N LYS A 351 4.75 12.32 -8.98
CA LYS A 351 3.53 11.54 -9.19
C LYS A 351 3.45 10.37 -8.20
N GLN A 352 4.52 9.58 -8.06
CA GLN A 352 4.58 8.48 -7.09
C GLN A 352 4.35 8.98 -5.65
N LEU A 353 4.91 10.14 -5.28
CA LEU A 353 4.67 10.73 -3.96
C LEU A 353 3.22 11.16 -3.75
N ASN A 354 2.56 11.71 -4.77
CA ASN A 354 1.13 12.01 -4.72
C ASN A 354 0.31 10.73 -4.52
N ASP A 355 0.63 9.66 -5.25
CA ASP A 355 -0.08 8.38 -5.13
C ASP A 355 0.06 7.79 -3.71
N VAL A 356 1.27 7.84 -3.14
CA VAL A 356 1.52 7.37 -1.75
C VAL A 356 0.88 8.30 -0.71
N HIS A 357 0.91 9.62 -0.94
CA HIS A 357 0.24 10.60 -0.07
C HIS A 357 -1.27 10.36 -0.02
N GLN A 358 -1.92 10.13 -1.17
CA GLN A 358 -3.34 9.81 -1.22
C GLN A 358 -3.66 8.49 -0.51
N LEU A 359 -2.85 7.46 -0.73
CA LEU A 359 -2.98 6.18 -0.04
C LEU A 359 -2.90 6.37 1.48
N PHE A 360 -1.86 7.05 1.97
CA PHE A 360 -1.64 7.24 3.41
C PHE A 360 -2.67 8.17 4.05
N SER A 361 -3.28 9.08 3.29
CA SER A 361 -4.35 9.97 3.78
C SER A 361 -5.61 9.20 4.20
N GLN A 362 -5.80 8.00 3.64
CA GLN A 362 -6.94 7.11 3.92
C GLN A 362 -6.54 5.89 4.75
N SER A 363 -5.33 5.88 5.31
CA SER A 363 -4.75 4.69 5.95
C SER A 363 -4.15 4.98 7.32
N VAL A 364 -4.04 3.92 8.13
CA VAL A 364 -3.17 3.88 9.30
C VAL A 364 -1.97 2.99 8.93
N THR A 365 -0.79 3.57 8.85
CA THR A 365 0.43 2.83 8.50
C THR A 365 0.90 1.96 9.65
N GLY A 366 1.72 0.95 9.37
CA GLY A 366 2.18 -0.01 10.38
C GLY A 366 2.92 0.63 11.56
N LYS A 367 3.73 1.68 11.33
CA LYS A 367 4.41 2.42 12.41
C LYS A 367 3.41 3.16 13.31
N ALA A 368 2.44 3.85 12.71
CA ALA A 368 1.43 4.60 13.45
C ALA A 368 0.51 3.66 14.26
N GLY A 369 -0.01 2.60 13.63
CA GLY A 369 -0.88 1.67 14.33
C GLY A 369 -0.15 0.86 15.41
N TRP A 370 1.12 0.50 15.20
CA TRP A 370 1.93 -0.10 16.27
C TRP A 370 2.11 0.87 17.44
N LEU A 371 2.44 2.13 17.17
CA LEU A 371 2.64 3.13 18.21
C LEU A 371 1.39 3.26 19.08
N LEU A 372 0.20 3.34 18.47
CA LEU A 372 -1.05 3.39 19.20
C LEU A 372 -1.25 2.15 20.08
N GLN A 373 -1.11 0.95 19.52
CA GLN A 373 -1.26 -0.30 20.29
C GLN A 373 -0.27 -0.40 21.45
N HIS A 374 0.99 0.00 21.24
CA HIS A 374 2.03 0.00 22.25
C HIS A 374 1.70 0.98 23.38
N LEU A 375 1.27 2.20 23.05
CA LEU A 375 0.92 3.21 24.05
C LEU A 375 -0.34 2.83 24.84
N VAL A 376 -1.33 2.19 24.22
CA VAL A 376 -2.48 1.61 24.95
C VAL A 376 -2.00 0.60 26.00
N ALA A 377 -1.03 -0.24 25.67
CA ALA A 377 -0.44 -1.20 26.62
C ALA A 377 0.38 -0.49 27.72
N SER A 378 1.19 0.51 27.37
CA SER A 378 1.97 1.32 28.33
C SER A 378 1.06 2.05 29.31
N CYS A 379 -0.04 2.66 28.85
CA CYS A 379 -1.02 3.32 29.70
C CYS A 379 -1.65 2.35 30.70
N LYS A 380 -2.09 1.16 30.24
CA LYS A 380 -2.62 0.10 31.12
C LYS A 380 -1.61 -0.37 32.16
N ALA A 381 -0.33 -0.43 31.77
CA ALA A 381 0.76 -0.82 32.66
C ALA A 381 1.30 0.33 33.53
N LYS A 382 0.81 1.56 33.35
CA LYS A 382 1.32 2.79 33.99
C LYS A 382 2.83 3.00 33.81
N GLN A 383 3.36 2.61 32.65
CA GLN A 383 4.77 2.75 32.30
C GLN A 383 5.05 4.14 31.76
N LYS A 384 6.04 4.84 32.32
CA LYS A 384 6.39 6.19 31.84
C LYS A 384 7.08 6.11 30.48
N THR A 385 6.34 6.47 29.43
CA THR A 385 6.80 6.36 28.05
C THR A 385 7.00 7.75 27.45
N LEU A 386 8.18 8.00 26.88
CA LEU A 386 8.51 9.23 26.16
C LEU A 386 8.54 8.96 24.65
N VAL A 387 7.70 9.65 23.89
CA VAL A 387 7.67 9.62 22.42
C VAL A 387 8.40 10.85 21.88
N LEU A 388 9.46 10.61 21.11
CA LEU A 388 10.32 11.62 20.52
C LEU A 388 10.07 11.74 19.01
N CYS A 389 9.45 12.85 18.63
CA CYS A 389 9.01 13.13 17.26
C CYS A 389 10.02 13.99 16.49
N GLY A 390 9.96 13.95 15.17
CA GLY A 390 10.80 14.75 14.29
C GLY A 390 10.48 16.24 14.31
N SER A 391 9.24 16.63 14.61
CA SER A 391 8.84 18.05 14.60
C SER A 391 7.76 18.40 15.65
N PRO A 392 7.64 19.68 16.07
CA PRO A 392 6.54 20.12 16.93
C PRO A 392 5.14 19.94 16.32
N HIS A 393 5.05 19.86 14.99
CA HIS A 393 3.78 19.63 14.29
C HIS A 393 3.33 18.18 14.40
N GLU A 394 4.27 17.23 14.36
CA GLU A 394 3.98 15.83 14.68
C GLU A 394 3.55 15.64 16.12
N VAL A 395 4.13 16.40 17.08
CA VAL A 395 3.67 16.39 18.48
C VAL A 395 2.21 16.79 18.56
N ALA A 396 1.83 17.94 17.97
CA ALA A 396 0.44 18.41 17.98
C ALA A 396 -0.51 17.44 17.27
N ALA A 397 -0.06 16.80 16.18
CA ALA A 397 -0.85 15.80 15.46
C ALA A 397 -1.07 14.53 16.30
N LEU A 398 -0.03 14.05 17.00
CA LEU A 398 -0.12 12.90 17.89
C LEU A 398 -1.00 13.18 19.11
N GLU A 399 -0.84 14.34 19.76
CA GLU A 399 -1.70 14.75 20.88
C GLU A 399 -3.17 14.77 20.44
N SER A 400 -3.48 15.41 19.32
CA SER A 400 -4.83 15.45 18.76
C SER A 400 -5.37 14.07 18.40
N TRP A 401 -4.54 13.17 17.87
CA TRP A 401 -4.96 11.81 17.56
C TRP A 401 -5.20 10.99 18.83
N PHE A 402 -4.31 11.05 19.81
CA PHE A 402 -4.42 10.30 21.05
C PHE A 402 -5.51 10.79 21.98
N ASP A 403 -5.86 12.07 21.95
CA ASP A 403 -7.04 12.59 22.65
C ASP A 403 -8.34 11.91 22.15
N ASN A 404 -8.36 11.36 20.93
CA ASN A 404 -9.49 10.61 20.40
C ASN A 404 -9.42 9.09 20.66
N GLU A 405 -8.21 8.52 20.80
CA GLU A 405 -7.99 7.06 20.80
C GLU A 405 -7.57 6.48 22.16
N LEU A 406 -6.92 7.27 23.02
CA LEU A 406 -6.46 6.83 24.35
C LEU A 406 -7.47 7.20 25.44
N GLU A 407 -7.33 6.58 26.62
CA GLU A 407 -8.14 6.90 27.80
C GLU A 407 -7.90 8.33 28.29
N GLU A 408 -8.88 8.90 29.01
CA GLU A 408 -8.72 10.18 29.71
C GLU A 408 -7.49 10.11 30.65
N ASP A 409 -6.74 11.22 30.75
CA ASP A 409 -5.47 11.31 31.51
C ASP A 409 -4.26 10.52 30.97
N TRP A 410 -4.26 10.09 29.70
CA TRP A 410 -3.10 9.43 29.07
C TRP A 410 -1.79 10.22 29.24
N ASN A 411 -1.88 11.55 29.26
CA ASN A 411 -0.76 12.50 29.40
C ASN A 411 -0.03 12.45 30.76
N GLN A 412 -0.55 11.71 31.74
CA GLN A 412 0.15 11.46 33.00
C GLN A 412 1.23 10.39 32.85
N THR A 413 1.06 9.49 31.88
CA THR A 413 1.89 8.31 31.66
C THR A 413 2.74 8.43 30.39
N VAL A 414 2.18 9.00 29.32
CA VAL A 414 2.88 9.20 28.05
C VAL A 414 3.25 10.67 27.88
N TYR A 415 4.52 10.92 27.60
CA TYR A 415 5.07 12.24 27.31
C TYR A 415 5.43 12.32 25.83
N ILE A 416 5.03 13.39 25.14
CA ILE A 416 5.33 13.58 23.73
C ILE A 416 6.17 14.85 23.58
N THR A 417 7.24 14.77 22.81
CA THR A 417 8.14 15.91 22.62
C THR A 417 8.83 15.84 21.27
N ALA A 418 9.04 17.01 20.66
CA ALA A 418 9.84 17.13 19.45
C ALA A 418 11.32 17.04 19.81
N MET A 419 12.09 16.27 19.04
CA MET A 419 13.55 16.17 19.21
C MET A 419 14.26 17.48 18.93
N ASP A 420 13.65 18.37 18.15
CA ASP A 420 14.19 19.69 17.86
C ASP A 420 13.63 20.74 18.82
N GLY A 421 14.50 21.67 19.22
CA GLY A 421 14.12 22.86 19.98
C GLY A 421 14.69 22.89 21.40
N VAL A 422 15.10 24.09 21.83
CA VAL A 422 15.70 24.33 23.16
C VAL A 422 14.74 23.95 24.29
N ARG A 423 13.45 24.22 24.10
CA ARG A 423 12.42 23.93 25.11
C ARG A 423 12.31 22.43 25.36
N SER A 424 12.25 21.64 24.31
CA SER A 424 12.19 20.17 24.37
C SER A 424 13.34 19.59 25.18
N TYR A 425 14.57 20.04 24.90
CA TYR A 425 15.76 19.60 25.62
C TYR A 425 15.72 19.99 27.11
N ARG A 426 15.41 21.25 27.42
CA ARG A 426 15.47 21.73 28.82
C ARG A 426 14.32 21.23 29.70
N GLN A 427 13.19 20.87 29.10
CA GLN A 427 12.03 20.37 29.83
C GLN A 427 12.10 18.88 30.16
N PHE A 428 13.10 18.15 29.65
CA PHE A 428 13.30 16.74 29.96
C PHE A 428 13.42 16.49 31.48
N ARG A 429 12.59 15.59 32.02
CA ARG A 429 12.46 15.31 33.46
C ARG A 429 12.90 13.89 33.81
N GLY A 430 14.21 13.67 33.86
CA GLY A 430 14.80 12.48 34.46
C GLY A 430 14.52 11.16 33.71
N ALA A 431 14.71 10.04 34.40
CA ALA A 431 14.64 8.71 33.78
C ALA A 431 13.21 8.29 33.39
N MET A 432 13.10 7.66 32.22
CA MET A 432 11.85 7.09 31.68
C MET A 432 11.89 5.56 31.74
N ASP A 433 10.74 4.89 31.73
CA ASP A 433 10.72 3.44 31.55
C ASP A 433 11.04 3.12 30.09
N GLU A 434 10.34 3.78 29.16
CA GLU A 434 10.50 3.57 27.72
C GLU A 434 10.69 4.88 26.97
N VAL A 435 11.54 4.86 25.93
CA VAL A 435 11.73 5.98 25.00
C VAL A 435 11.53 5.45 23.59
N ILE A 436 10.61 6.06 22.84
CA ILE A 436 10.29 5.70 21.46
C ILE A 436 10.73 6.84 20.55
N ILE A 437 11.65 6.59 19.63
CA ILE A 437 12.15 7.60 18.68
C ILE A 437 11.54 7.37 17.31
N THR A 438 10.51 8.11 16.97
CA THR A 438 9.78 7.94 15.71
C THR A 438 10.39 8.72 14.54
N GLY A 439 11.04 9.86 14.85
CA GLY A 439 11.71 10.68 13.83
C GLY A 439 13.12 10.18 13.47
N MET A 440 13.64 10.63 12.34
CA MET A 440 14.97 10.24 11.87
C MET A 440 16.08 10.81 12.77
N LEU A 441 17.05 9.95 13.07
CA LEU A 441 18.21 10.21 13.92
C LEU A 441 19.37 10.86 13.13
N TRP A 442 19.16 12.09 12.68
CA TRP A 442 20.22 12.94 12.15
C TRP A 442 21.37 13.12 13.15
N PRO A 443 22.61 13.43 12.71
CA PRO A 443 23.71 13.72 13.61
C PRO A 443 23.37 14.75 14.70
N SER A 444 22.54 15.74 14.38
CA SER A 444 22.05 16.75 15.34
C SER A 444 21.07 16.22 16.39
N ARG A 445 20.41 15.07 16.14
CA ARG A 445 19.40 14.43 17.00
C ARG A 445 19.90 13.18 17.71
N GLN A 446 21.07 12.66 17.33
CA GLN A 446 21.66 11.44 17.90
C GLN A 446 21.91 11.52 19.42
N HIS A 447 21.96 12.72 19.99
CA HIS A 447 22.05 12.89 21.44
C HIS A 447 20.83 12.31 22.21
N TRP A 448 19.67 12.18 21.55
CA TRP A 448 18.49 11.52 22.13
C TRP A 448 18.66 10.01 22.35
N LEU A 449 19.63 9.37 21.69
CA LEU A 449 19.98 7.97 21.98
C LEU A 449 20.62 7.78 23.36
N ALA A 450 21.11 8.86 23.97
CA ALA A 450 21.62 8.88 25.33
C ALA A 450 20.55 9.20 26.39
N THR A 451 19.26 9.11 26.04
CA THR A 451 18.17 9.36 27.00
C THR A 451 18.19 8.31 28.09
N PRO A 452 18.26 8.67 29.39
CA PRO A 452 18.17 7.71 30.48
C PRO A 452 16.84 6.95 30.47
N CYS A 453 16.87 5.67 30.12
CA CYS A 453 15.69 4.81 30.10
C CYS A 453 16.03 3.33 30.28
N ARG A 454 15.02 2.51 30.59
CA ARG A 454 15.20 1.04 30.63
C ARG A 454 15.16 0.44 29.23
N ARG A 455 14.32 0.99 28.35
CA ARG A 455 14.16 0.52 26.97
C ARG A 455 14.10 1.69 26.00
N LEU A 456 14.90 1.62 24.93
CA LEU A 456 14.89 2.56 23.83
C LEU A 456 14.46 1.84 22.55
N ILE A 457 13.35 2.29 21.95
CA ILE A 457 12.72 1.66 20.80
C ILE A 457 12.81 2.60 19.60
N VAL A 458 13.31 2.09 18.47
CA VAL A 458 13.30 2.79 17.18
C VAL A 458 12.43 1.99 16.20
N PRO A 459 11.23 2.48 15.83
CA PRO A 459 10.41 1.85 14.81
C PRO A 459 10.94 2.15 13.40
N ALA A 460 11.05 1.10 12.60
CA ALA A 460 11.54 1.13 11.23
C ALA A 460 10.69 0.21 10.35
N TYR A 461 10.65 0.51 9.06
CA TYR A 461 10.24 -0.43 8.04
C TYR A 461 11.41 -1.38 7.72
N ASP A 462 11.12 -2.56 7.17
CA ASP A 462 12.11 -3.59 6.85
C ASP A 462 13.19 -3.06 5.89
N TYR A 463 12.81 -2.23 4.92
CA TYR A 463 13.77 -1.62 3.99
C TYR A 463 14.72 -0.61 4.68
N GLU A 464 14.35 -0.05 5.83
CA GLU A 464 15.17 0.90 6.60
C GLU A 464 16.12 0.19 7.57
N LYS A 465 15.81 -1.06 7.95
CA LYS A 465 16.54 -1.84 8.97
C LYS A 465 18.06 -1.78 8.79
N PRO A 466 18.66 -2.06 7.62
CA PRO A 466 20.12 -2.06 7.48
C PRO A 466 20.77 -0.70 7.74
N PHE A 467 20.04 0.39 7.45
CA PHE A 467 20.51 1.75 7.70
C PHE A 467 20.42 2.10 9.18
N VAL A 468 19.28 1.80 9.82
CA VAL A 468 19.06 2.10 11.24
C VAL A 468 20.02 1.29 12.12
N GLU A 469 20.19 -0.02 11.86
CA GLU A 469 21.15 -0.87 12.57
C GLU A 469 22.56 -0.29 12.49
N ARG A 470 23.03 0.02 11.27
CA ARG A 470 24.37 0.58 11.06
C ARG A 470 24.56 1.88 11.84
N MET A 471 23.57 2.75 11.83
CA MET A 471 23.62 4.03 12.54
C MET A 471 23.66 3.81 14.06
N LEU A 472 22.86 2.91 14.62
CA LEU A 472 22.89 2.55 16.04
C LEU A 472 24.22 1.92 16.46
N TYR A 473 24.77 0.98 15.68
CA TYR A 473 26.08 0.39 15.94
C TYR A 473 27.21 1.42 15.91
N LEU A 474 27.21 2.30 14.91
CA LEU A 474 28.20 3.39 14.81
C LEU A 474 28.09 4.34 16.00
N TRP A 475 26.87 4.74 16.36
CA TRP A 475 26.65 5.60 17.51
C TRP A 475 27.12 4.95 18.81
N TRP A 476 26.74 3.69 19.03
CA TRP A 476 27.13 2.91 20.21
C TRP A 476 28.66 2.83 20.34
N SER A 477 29.36 2.49 19.25
CA SER A 477 30.83 2.39 19.26
C SER A 477 31.53 3.68 19.70
N LYS A 478 30.94 4.85 19.42
CA LYS A 478 31.50 6.16 19.79
C LYS A 478 31.10 6.60 21.20
N HIS A 479 29.82 6.41 21.57
CA HIS A 479 29.19 7.09 22.71
C HIS A 479 28.57 6.14 23.74
N GLY A 480 28.24 4.92 23.36
CA GLY A 480 27.57 3.94 24.21
C GLY A 480 28.56 3.04 24.97
N VAL A 481 29.58 2.51 24.28
CA VAL A 481 30.54 1.54 24.81
C VAL A 481 31.28 2.08 26.05
N GLN A 482 31.60 1.24 27.03
CA GLN A 482 32.35 1.67 28.21
C GLN A 482 33.74 2.22 27.85
N SER A 483 34.20 3.23 28.60
CA SER A 483 35.58 3.73 28.50
C SER A 483 36.59 2.66 28.93
N CYS A 484 37.81 2.73 28.40
CA CYS A 484 38.88 1.83 28.82
C CYS A 484 39.15 1.97 30.35
N PRO A 485 39.13 0.88 31.14
CA PRO A 485 39.32 0.93 32.59
C PRO A 485 40.63 1.60 33.01
N ASP A 486 41.71 1.35 32.26
CA ASP A 486 43.06 1.85 32.52
C ASP A 486 43.46 3.01 31.59
N GLY A 487 42.47 3.71 31.02
CA GLY A 487 42.68 4.81 30.07
C GLY A 487 42.73 6.20 30.72
N ASP A 488 42.43 7.22 29.89
CA ASP A 488 42.43 8.63 30.28
C ASP A 488 41.59 8.94 31.53
N LYS A 489 40.50 8.21 31.76
CA LYS A 489 39.67 8.38 32.97
C LYS A 489 40.40 8.01 34.25
N LEU A 490 41.16 6.91 34.25
CA LEU A 490 41.97 6.50 35.40
C LEU A 490 43.05 7.54 35.68
N ALA A 491 43.75 7.97 34.63
CA ALA A 491 44.79 9.00 34.73
C ALA A 491 44.23 10.33 35.29
N GLN A 492 43.02 10.73 34.86
CA GLN A 492 42.32 11.89 35.39
C GLN A 492 42.00 11.74 36.90
N TRP A 493 41.52 10.56 37.34
CA TRP A 493 41.24 10.29 38.76
C TRP A 493 42.51 10.17 39.62
N GLN A 494 43.63 9.74 39.05
CA GLN A 494 44.94 9.72 39.71
C GLN A 494 45.65 11.08 39.72
N LEU A 495 45.05 12.12 39.10
CA LEU A 495 45.63 13.46 38.98
C LEU A 495 46.95 13.50 38.19
N ASN A 496 47.14 12.60 37.23
CA ASN A 496 48.31 12.56 36.35
C ASN A 496 48.23 13.65 35.26
N TRP A 497 47.94 14.89 35.65
CA TRP A 497 47.70 16.00 34.73
C TRP A 497 49.02 16.54 34.19
N SER A 498 49.47 15.92 33.09
CA SER A 498 50.61 16.39 32.29
C SER A 498 50.24 17.59 31.41
N ASP A 499 51.21 18.13 30.66
CA ASP A 499 50.97 19.13 29.61
C ASP A 499 50.13 18.60 28.44
N ARG A 500 49.94 17.27 28.37
CA ARG A 500 49.05 16.63 27.41
C ARG A 500 47.60 16.65 27.91
N ARG A 501 46.70 17.03 27.01
CA ARG A 501 45.25 16.91 27.16
C ARG A 501 44.79 15.45 27.13
N PHE A 502 43.80 15.13 27.97
CA PHE A 502 43.07 13.86 27.93
C PHE A 502 41.86 13.99 26.99
N ALA A 503 41.70 13.04 26.08
CA ALA A 503 40.66 13.05 25.05
C ALA A 503 39.56 12.01 25.28
N ASP A 504 39.82 11.05 26.17
CA ASP A 504 38.93 9.94 26.50
C ASP A 504 38.52 9.16 25.23
N SER A 505 39.46 8.93 24.31
CA SER A 505 39.16 8.34 23.00
C SER A 505 39.13 6.81 22.98
N VAL A 506 39.76 6.16 23.96
CA VAL A 506 39.92 4.69 23.99
C VAL A 506 38.77 4.04 24.77
N THR A 507 38.07 3.12 24.13
CA THR A 507 36.94 2.36 24.70
C THR A 507 37.29 0.88 24.83
N GLN A 508 36.46 0.12 25.54
CA GLN A 508 36.51 -1.34 25.49
C GLN A 508 35.99 -1.88 24.14
N GLU A 509 36.23 -3.16 23.86
CA GLU A 509 35.60 -3.85 22.73
C GLU A 509 34.26 -4.43 23.18
N GLN A 510 33.16 -3.75 22.87
CA GLN A 510 31.81 -4.22 23.17
C GLN A 510 30.87 -3.86 22.01
N THR A 511 30.14 -4.85 21.51
CA THR A 511 29.09 -4.63 20.51
C THR A 511 27.77 -4.23 21.17
N LEU A 512 26.96 -3.44 20.47
CA LEU A 512 25.61 -3.10 20.92
C LEU A 512 24.76 -4.38 21.01
N ALA A 513 24.11 -4.59 22.16
CA ALA A 513 23.05 -5.59 22.27
C ALA A 513 21.75 -5.01 21.71
N LEU A 514 21.56 -5.16 20.40
CA LEU A 514 20.37 -4.69 19.68
C LEU A 514 19.38 -5.84 19.50
N GLU A 515 18.21 -5.75 20.13
CA GLU A 515 17.12 -6.69 19.92
C GLU A 515 16.26 -6.24 18.73
N THR A 516 16.08 -7.10 17.73
CA THR A 516 15.17 -6.83 16.61
C THR A 516 13.83 -7.51 16.87
N VAL A 517 12.76 -6.72 16.95
CA VAL A 517 11.40 -7.21 17.18
C VAL A 517 10.58 -6.99 15.91
N HIS A 518 10.00 -8.06 15.36
CA HIS A 518 9.08 -7.97 14.23
C HIS A 518 7.64 -7.93 14.76
N VAL A 519 6.85 -6.97 14.27
CA VAL A 519 5.44 -6.82 14.67
C VAL A 519 4.52 -6.99 13.47
N SER A 520 3.57 -7.90 13.61
CA SER A 520 2.55 -8.22 12.61
C SER A 520 1.29 -7.35 12.78
N ASP A 521 0.60 -7.07 11.67
CA ASP A 521 -0.81 -6.65 11.64
C ASP A 521 -1.20 -5.41 12.48
N CYS A 522 -0.47 -4.31 12.30
CA CYS A 522 -0.77 -3.01 12.92
C CYS A 522 -1.13 -1.92 11.89
N PHE A 523 -1.62 -2.28 10.71
CA PHE A 523 -1.93 -1.33 9.63
C PHE A 523 -3.37 -1.49 9.13
N THR A 524 -3.92 -0.40 8.61
CA THR A 524 -5.25 -0.34 7.98
C THR A 524 -5.13 0.41 6.67
N TYR A 525 -5.34 -0.28 5.54
CA TYR A 525 -5.35 0.32 4.19
C TYR A 525 -6.74 0.21 3.56
N PRO A 526 -7.14 1.14 2.68
CA PRO A 526 -8.33 0.98 1.87
C PRO A 526 -8.21 -0.27 0.99
N ALA A 527 -9.34 -0.91 0.71
CA ALA A 527 -9.38 -2.11 -0.13
C ALA A 527 -8.75 -1.82 -1.51
N LYS A 528 -7.85 -2.69 -1.95
CA LYS A 528 -7.13 -2.51 -3.22
C LYS A 528 -8.10 -2.62 -4.40
N GLU A 529 -8.31 -1.52 -5.12
CA GLU A 529 -9.04 -1.55 -6.40
C GLU A 529 -8.30 -2.47 -7.40
N ARG A 530 -8.91 -3.60 -7.75
CA ARG A 530 -8.40 -4.48 -8.81
C ARG A 530 -9.00 -4.06 -10.14
N LYS A 531 -8.25 -3.28 -10.93
CA LYS A 531 -8.57 -3.08 -12.36
C LYS A 531 -8.03 -4.26 -13.15
N ALA A 532 -8.91 -5.17 -13.56
CA ALA A 532 -8.58 -6.27 -14.47
C ALA A 532 -8.98 -5.87 -15.90
N SER A 533 -8.03 -5.75 -16.83
CA SER A 533 -8.39 -5.52 -18.24
C SER A 533 -8.68 -6.84 -18.93
N ILE A 534 -9.89 -7.03 -19.44
CA ILE A 534 -10.27 -8.20 -20.24
C ILE A 534 -10.39 -7.79 -21.72
N PRO A 535 -9.81 -8.55 -22.67
CA PRO A 535 -10.01 -8.33 -24.11
C PRO A 535 -11.48 -8.54 -24.51
N LEU A 536 -12.01 -7.65 -25.36
CA LEU A 536 -13.44 -7.52 -25.70
C LEU A 536 -13.85 -8.20 -27.02
N ASP A 537 -13.12 -9.21 -27.49
CA ASP A 537 -13.52 -9.91 -28.72
C ASP A 537 -14.80 -10.72 -28.48
N MET A 538 -15.76 -10.59 -29.39
CA MET A 538 -17.10 -11.17 -29.30
C MET A 538 -17.50 -11.86 -30.59
N GLU A 539 -18.02 -13.08 -30.48
CA GLU A 539 -18.63 -13.82 -31.60
C GLU A 539 -20.15 -13.60 -31.73
N PHE A 540 -20.82 -12.99 -30.74
CA PHE A 540 -22.30 -12.93 -30.67
C PHE A 540 -22.88 -11.53 -30.33
N ASP A 541 -23.58 -10.91 -31.29
CA ASP A 541 -23.96 -9.50 -31.27
C ASP A 541 -25.29 -9.14 -30.54
N ASN A 542 -26.11 -10.12 -30.13
CA ASN A 542 -27.47 -9.88 -29.57
C ASN A 542 -27.67 -10.36 -28.13
N TRP A 543 -26.59 -10.55 -27.35
CA TRP A 543 -26.68 -11.08 -25.98
C TRP A 543 -27.43 -10.16 -25.00
N LEU A 544 -27.28 -8.83 -25.15
CA LEU A 544 -27.98 -7.86 -24.30
C LEU A 544 -29.50 -7.94 -24.51
N GLU A 545 -29.94 -8.15 -25.75
CA GLU A 545 -31.36 -8.35 -26.06
C GLU A 545 -31.88 -9.62 -25.36
N LEU A 546 -31.12 -10.71 -25.36
CA LEU A 546 -31.48 -11.95 -24.64
C LEU A 546 -31.55 -11.77 -23.11
N LEU A 547 -30.66 -10.97 -22.54
CA LEU A 547 -30.65 -10.63 -21.11
C LEU A 547 -31.89 -9.81 -20.73
N MET A 548 -32.30 -8.89 -21.61
CA MET A 548 -33.41 -7.96 -21.36
C MET A 548 -34.80 -8.57 -21.59
N GLU A 549 -34.92 -9.66 -22.35
CA GLU A 549 -36.19 -10.33 -22.57
C GLU A 549 -36.79 -10.86 -21.25
N GLU A 550 -38.09 -10.68 -21.04
CA GLU A 550 -38.76 -11.12 -19.82
C GLU A 550 -39.05 -12.62 -19.84
N PRO A 551 -38.91 -13.34 -18.70
CA PRO A 551 -39.43 -14.69 -18.56
C PRO A 551 -40.92 -14.71 -18.90
N VAL A 552 -41.41 -15.82 -19.46
CA VAL A 552 -42.83 -15.91 -19.83
C VAL A 552 -43.66 -15.97 -18.56
N GLU A 553 -44.52 -14.97 -18.33
CA GLU A 553 -45.53 -15.06 -17.26
C GLU A 553 -46.47 -16.24 -17.56
N PRO A 554 -46.59 -17.23 -16.67
CA PRO A 554 -47.56 -18.29 -16.86
C PRO A 554 -48.97 -17.69 -16.80
N SER A 555 -49.77 -17.97 -17.81
CA SER A 555 -51.13 -17.42 -17.96
C SER A 555 -52.13 -17.87 -16.88
N ALA A 556 -51.70 -18.71 -15.93
CA ALA A 556 -52.44 -19.10 -14.75
C ALA A 556 -51.49 -19.39 -13.58
N SER A 557 -51.93 -19.08 -12.37
CA SER A 557 -51.28 -19.46 -11.10
C SER A 557 -51.27 -20.98 -10.95
N LEU A 558 -50.20 -21.63 -11.40
CA LEU A 558 -50.00 -23.07 -11.24
C LEU A 558 -49.64 -23.37 -9.78
N HIS A 559 -50.46 -24.18 -9.11
CA HIS A 559 -50.12 -24.73 -7.79
C HIS A 559 -49.20 -25.95 -7.97
N SER A 560 -48.38 -26.23 -6.96
CA SER A 560 -47.43 -27.35 -6.97
C SER A 560 -48.14 -28.67 -7.27
N GLY A 561 -47.96 -29.21 -8.48
CA GLY A 561 -48.55 -30.49 -8.89
C GLY A 561 -49.32 -30.46 -10.23
N ASP A 562 -49.55 -29.30 -10.84
CA ASP A 562 -50.22 -29.22 -12.14
C ASP A 562 -49.33 -29.73 -13.30
N PRO A 563 -49.92 -30.31 -14.37
CA PRO A 563 -49.18 -30.79 -15.53
C PRO A 563 -48.45 -29.63 -16.22
N LEU A 564 -47.12 -29.76 -16.33
CA LEU A 564 -46.24 -28.75 -16.91
C LEU A 564 -46.63 -28.51 -18.38
N LEU A 565 -46.78 -27.23 -18.75
CA LEU A 565 -47.03 -26.83 -20.15
C LEU A 565 -45.89 -27.36 -21.05
N PRO A 566 -46.19 -27.96 -22.23
CA PRO A 566 -45.19 -28.61 -23.08
C PRO A 566 -44.05 -27.70 -23.55
N ASP A 567 -44.29 -26.39 -23.57
CA ASP A 567 -43.40 -25.36 -24.11
C ASP A 567 -42.51 -24.69 -23.05
N LEU A 568 -42.65 -25.06 -21.78
CA LEU A 568 -41.94 -24.45 -20.64
C LEU A 568 -41.04 -25.45 -19.89
N VAL A 569 -39.92 -24.94 -19.39
CA VAL A 569 -38.96 -25.58 -18.50
C VAL A 569 -38.94 -24.79 -17.19
N TRP A 570 -39.03 -25.47 -16.06
CA TRP A 570 -39.04 -24.83 -14.74
C TRP A 570 -37.68 -25.00 -14.07
N VAL A 571 -37.05 -23.90 -13.71
CA VAL A 571 -35.70 -23.87 -13.12
C VAL A 571 -35.81 -23.45 -11.66
N THR A 572 -35.26 -24.26 -10.75
CA THR A 572 -35.11 -23.95 -9.32
C THR A 572 -33.68 -23.46 -9.08
N LEU A 573 -33.51 -22.36 -8.35
CA LEU A 573 -32.20 -21.82 -7.97
C LEU A 573 -31.84 -22.14 -6.52
N GLU A 574 -30.56 -22.20 -6.20
CA GLU A 574 -30.11 -22.28 -4.81
C GLU A 574 -30.57 -21.06 -4.00
N GLY A 575 -31.21 -21.30 -2.85
CA GLY A 575 -31.74 -20.24 -1.97
C GLY A 575 -33.10 -19.65 -2.39
N ALA A 576 -33.58 -19.90 -3.61
CA ALA A 576 -34.90 -19.45 -4.06
C ALA A 576 -36.02 -20.41 -3.61
N GLN A 577 -37.14 -19.86 -3.12
CA GLN A 577 -38.31 -20.67 -2.71
C GLN A 577 -39.26 -21.01 -3.87
N THR A 578 -39.18 -20.29 -4.99
CA THR A 578 -40.09 -20.40 -6.14
C THR A 578 -39.33 -20.79 -7.40
N GLU A 579 -39.96 -21.62 -8.24
CA GLU A 579 -39.41 -22.00 -9.54
C GLU A 579 -39.67 -20.93 -10.60
N VAL A 580 -38.70 -20.73 -11.49
CA VAL A 580 -38.78 -19.76 -12.58
C VAL A 580 -39.16 -20.49 -13.87
N PRO A 581 -40.30 -20.17 -14.52
CA PRO A 581 -40.68 -20.74 -15.80
C PRO A 581 -39.85 -20.12 -16.94
N TRP A 582 -39.32 -20.95 -17.83
CA TRP A 582 -38.51 -20.57 -18.97
C TRP A 582 -39.04 -21.20 -20.26
N SER A 583 -39.06 -20.45 -21.36
CA SER A 583 -39.45 -20.99 -22.66
C SER A 583 -38.39 -21.95 -23.19
N LYS A 584 -38.80 -23.11 -23.73
CA LYS A 584 -37.90 -24.08 -24.40
C LYS A 584 -37.14 -23.47 -25.58
N THR A 585 -37.75 -22.50 -26.26
CA THR A 585 -37.14 -21.82 -27.43
C THR A 585 -36.21 -20.68 -27.04
N ARG A 586 -36.14 -20.32 -25.75
CA ARG A 586 -35.34 -19.21 -25.25
C ARG A 586 -34.05 -19.71 -24.63
N ALA A 587 -32.92 -19.15 -25.07
CA ALA A 587 -31.63 -19.40 -24.46
C ALA A 587 -31.50 -18.67 -23.10
N VAL A 588 -30.87 -19.34 -22.15
CA VAL A 588 -30.43 -18.87 -20.84
C VAL A 588 -28.96 -18.48 -20.93
N LEU A 589 -28.60 -17.33 -20.38
CA LEU A 589 -27.21 -16.90 -20.32
C LEU A 589 -26.53 -17.57 -19.14
N VAL A 590 -25.55 -18.43 -19.42
CA VAL A 590 -24.80 -19.20 -18.42
C VAL A 590 -23.37 -18.68 -18.36
N LEU A 591 -22.87 -18.43 -17.15
CA LEU A 591 -21.47 -18.11 -16.89
C LEU A 591 -20.69 -19.42 -16.72
N ARG A 592 -19.78 -19.73 -17.66
CA ARG A 592 -18.88 -20.89 -17.60
C ARG A 592 -17.47 -20.44 -17.98
N ASP A 593 -16.45 -20.92 -17.28
CA ASP A 593 -15.04 -20.68 -17.61
C ASP A 593 -14.69 -19.19 -17.89
N GLU A 594 -15.26 -18.26 -17.12
CA GLU A 594 -15.05 -16.80 -17.28
C GLU A 594 -15.61 -16.22 -18.60
N GLU A 595 -16.54 -16.92 -19.24
CA GLU A 595 -17.27 -16.48 -20.43
C GLU A 595 -18.80 -16.66 -20.27
N ILE A 596 -19.57 -15.88 -21.03
CA ILE A 596 -21.04 -15.93 -21.05
C ILE A 596 -21.49 -16.72 -22.28
N HIS A 597 -22.23 -17.80 -22.07
CA HIS A 597 -22.72 -18.69 -23.13
C HIS A 597 -24.25 -18.74 -23.17
N PRO A 598 -24.89 -18.57 -24.35
CA PRO A 598 -26.31 -18.84 -24.52
C PRO A 598 -26.56 -20.35 -24.58
N THR A 599 -27.31 -20.89 -23.61
CA THR A 599 -27.63 -22.32 -23.46
C THR A 599 -29.14 -22.51 -23.47
N LEU A 600 -29.69 -23.49 -24.20
CA LEU A 600 -31.14 -23.75 -24.16
C LEU A 600 -31.57 -24.17 -22.74
N ALA A 601 -32.78 -23.79 -22.32
CA ALA A 601 -33.27 -24.09 -20.97
C ALA A 601 -33.31 -25.60 -20.66
N GLU A 602 -33.53 -26.45 -21.67
CA GLU A 602 -33.49 -27.92 -21.53
C GLU A 602 -32.07 -28.49 -21.40
N GLU A 603 -31.04 -27.73 -21.81
CA GLU A 603 -29.62 -28.13 -21.75
C GLU A 603 -28.92 -27.63 -20.47
N LEU A 604 -29.65 -26.97 -19.58
CA LEU A 604 -29.11 -26.57 -18.27
C LEU A 604 -28.80 -27.81 -17.43
N VAL A 605 -27.79 -27.71 -16.57
CA VAL A 605 -27.41 -28.75 -15.61
C VAL A 605 -27.38 -28.17 -14.20
N GLU A 606 -27.60 -29.00 -13.19
CA GLU A 606 -27.41 -28.62 -11.80
C GLU A 606 -25.97 -28.10 -11.58
N GLY A 607 -25.82 -26.97 -10.91
CA GLY A 607 -24.56 -26.26 -10.71
C GLY A 607 -24.24 -25.19 -11.76
N ASP A 608 -25.00 -25.09 -12.86
CA ASP A 608 -24.81 -23.99 -13.83
C ASP A 608 -25.11 -22.62 -13.17
N GLN A 609 -24.25 -21.64 -13.43
CA GLN A 609 -24.44 -20.27 -12.98
C GLN A 609 -25.18 -19.48 -14.06
N ILE A 610 -26.45 -19.14 -13.80
CA ILE A 610 -27.27 -18.38 -14.74
C ILE A 610 -27.31 -16.90 -14.36
N ILE A 611 -27.29 -16.04 -15.37
CA ILE A 611 -27.34 -14.58 -15.20
C ILE A 611 -28.80 -14.14 -15.28
N LEU A 612 -29.29 -13.52 -14.20
CA LEU A 612 -30.66 -13.03 -14.06
C LEU A 612 -30.68 -11.54 -13.80
N LEU A 613 -31.74 -10.87 -14.28
CA LEU A 613 -32.09 -9.53 -13.86
C LEU A 613 -33.16 -9.63 -12.76
N ARG A 614 -32.92 -9.02 -11.60
CA ARG A 614 -33.92 -8.97 -10.53
C ARG A 614 -35.19 -8.28 -11.02
N HIS A 615 -36.36 -8.74 -10.58
CA HIS A 615 -37.65 -8.15 -10.94
C HIS A 615 -38.15 -7.23 -9.80
N ASN A 616 -37.52 -6.07 -9.68
CA ASN A 616 -37.80 -5.01 -8.69
C ASN A 616 -37.92 -3.65 -9.39
N ASP A 617 -38.45 -2.63 -8.71
CA ASP A 617 -38.49 -1.23 -9.22
C ASP A 617 -37.09 -0.73 -9.59
N GLU A 618 -36.05 -1.28 -8.96
CA GLU A 618 -34.64 -1.03 -9.24
C GLU A 618 -34.22 -1.50 -10.65
N ARG A 619 -34.84 -2.56 -11.20
CA ARG A 619 -34.65 -2.98 -12.61
C ARG A 619 -35.04 -1.89 -13.59
N ILE A 620 -36.20 -1.27 -13.35
CA ILE A 620 -36.73 -0.21 -14.23
C ILE A 620 -35.81 1.01 -14.13
N ALA A 621 -35.44 1.40 -12.90
CA ALA A 621 -34.49 2.50 -12.67
C ALA A 621 -33.12 2.25 -13.32
N THR A 622 -32.66 0.99 -13.35
CA THR A 622 -31.38 0.62 -13.95
C THR A 622 -31.43 0.63 -15.48
N GLN A 623 -32.51 0.11 -16.07
CA GLN A 623 -32.71 0.23 -17.52
C GLN A 623 -32.78 1.70 -17.93
N GLU A 624 -33.58 2.51 -17.23
CA GLU A 624 -33.69 3.94 -17.47
C GLU A 624 -32.31 4.61 -17.39
N ARG A 625 -31.52 4.33 -16.35
CA ARG A 625 -30.21 4.96 -16.17
C ARG A 625 -29.17 4.56 -17.22
N LEU A 626 -29.12 3.28 -17.62
CA LEU A 626 -28.23 2.80 -18.69
C LEU A 626 -28.61 3.39 -20.05
N PHE A 627 -29.90 3.57 -20.33
CA PHE A 627 -30.38 4.18 -21.57
C PHE A 627 -30.31 5.71 -21.55
N GLU A 628 -30.47 6.36 -20.40
CA GLU A 628 -30.27 7.80 -20.22
C GLU A 628 -28.83 8.21 -20.55
N MET A 629 -27.84 7.44 -20.08
CA MET A 629 -26.42 7.67 -20.43
C MET A 629 -26.17 7.69 -21.94
N VAL A 630 -26.79 6.75 -22.68
CA VAL A 630 -26.69 6.74 -24.14
C VAL A 630 -27.46 7.89 -24.77
N ALA A 631 -28.61 8.28 -24.23
CA ALA A 631 -29.37 9.43 -24.70
C ALA A 631 -28.65 10.77 -24.45
N LEU A 632 -27.75 10.86 -23.48
CA LEU A 632 -26.95 12.05 -23.15
C LEU A 632 -25.70 12.24 -24.03
N SER A 633 -25.29 11.20 -24.77
CA SER A 633 -24.17 11.33 -25.72
C SER A 633 -24.48 12.31 -26.86
N GLU A 634 -23.47 13.11 -27.26
CA GLU A 634 -23.64 14.23 -28.19
C GLU A 634 -24.24 13.76 -29.53
N GLY A 635 -25.40 14.31 -29.91
CA GLY A 635 -26.11 13.97 -31.16
C GLY A 635 -27.05 12.76 -31.10
N MET A 636 -27.01 11.92 -30.05
CA MET A 636 -27.82 10.70 -29.97
C MET A 636 -29.32 10.96 -29.83
N GLN A 637 -29.71 12.05 -29.17
CA GLN A 637 -31.12 12.46 -29.09
C GLN A 637 -31.76 12.72 -30.46
N GLN A 638 -30.97 13.13 -31.46
CA GLN A 638 -31.48 13.33 -32.81
C GLN A 638 -31.76 12.00 -33.51
N PHE A 639 -30.89 11.01 -33.31
CA PHE A 639 -31.10 9.64 -33.80
C PHE A 639 -32.27 8.95 -33.10
N LEU A 640 -32.41 9.07 -31.77
CA LEU A 640 -33.58 8.54 -31.04
C LEU A 640 -34.89 9.15 -31.55
N ARG A 641 -34.92 10.48 -31.77
CA ARG A 641 -36.08 11.16 -32.37
C ARG A 641 -36.38 10.68 -33.79
N ALA A 642 -35.35 10.45 -34.61
CA ALA A 642 -35.52 9.96 -35.98
C ALA A 642 -35.96 8.49 -36.03
N ALA A 643 -35.37 7.63 -35.19
CA ALA A 643 -35.77 6.23 -35.03
C ALA A 643 -37.20 6.11 -34.49
N GLY A 644 -37.61 6.98 -33.55
CA GLY A 644 -38.98 7.03 -33.04
C GLY A 644 -40.06 7.26 -34.11
N ARG A 645 -39.71 7.87 -35.26
CA ARG A 645 -40.63 8.01 -36.40
C ARG A 645 -40.99 6.68 -37.06
N TRP A 646 -40.19 5.63 -36.85
CA TRP A 646 -40.54 4.27 -37.24
C TRP A 646 -41.85 3.82 -36.61
N LYS A 647 -42.04 4.06 -35.31
CA LYS A 647 -43.25 3.71 -34.57
C LYS A 647 -44.49 4.32 -35.22
N THR A 648 -44.44 5.63 -35.47
CA THR A 648 -45.50 6.38 -36.15
C THR A 648 -45.78 5.84 -37.56
N MET A 649 -44.74 5.43 -38.28
CA MET A 649 -44.84 4.85 -39.63
C MET A 649 -45.53 3.49 -39.60
N VAL A 650 -45.17 2.63 -38.64
CA VAL A 650 -45.81 1.33 -38.43
C VAL A 650 -47.27 1.48 -38.01
N ASP A 651 -47.58 2.37 -37.07
CA ASP A 651 -48.96 2.62 -36.62
C ASP A 651 -49.84 3.11 -37.77
N SER A 652 -49.32 4.03 -38.59
CA SER A 652 -50.02 4.52 -39.77
C SER A 652 -50.27 3.44 -40.83
N VAL A 653 -49.42 2.41 -40.90
CA VAL A 653 -49.59 1.29 -41.82
C VAL A 653 -50.53 0.24 -41.21
N ALA A 654 -50.40 -0.04 -39.92
CA ALA A 654 -51.20 -1.02 -39.19
C ALA A 654 -52.68 -0.64 -39.10
N THR A 655 -52.99 0.66 -39.10
CA THR A 655 -54.38 1.17 -39.17
C THR A 655 -55.03 0.92 -40.54
N ARG A 656 -54.26 0.64 -41.60
CA ARG A 656 -54.73 0.54 -42.98
C ARG A 656 -54.56 -0.84 -43.60
N LEU A 657 -53.58 -1.62 -43.15
CA LEU A 657 -53.16 -2.87 -43.76
C LEU A 657 -52.95 -3.95 -42.69
N THR A 658 -53.32 -5.18 -43.03
CA THR A 658 -53.06 -6.35 -42.20
C THR A 658 -51.62 -6.87 -42.38
N VAL A 659 -51.12 -7.63 -41.40
CA VAL A 659 -49.79 -8.26 -41.42
C VAL A 659 -49.52 -9.02 -42.73
N LYS A 660 -50.51 -9.80 -43.21
CA LYS A 660 -50.40 -10.57 -44.46
C LYS A 660 -50.30 -9.67 -45.71
N GLN A 661 -51.03 -8.55 -45.74
CA GLN A 661 -51.00 -7.60 -46.85
C GLN A 661 -49.67 -6.86 -46.92
N VAL A 662 -49.10 -6.47 -45.78
CA VAL A 662 -47.77 -5.84 -45.73
C VAL A 662 -46.66 -6.82 -46.10
N GLN A 663 -46.75 -8.08 -45.66
CA GLN A 663 -45.80 -9.10 -46.10
C GLN A 663 -45.81 -9.29 -47.62
N ALA A 664 -46.99 -9.29 -48.25
CA ALA A 664 -47.09 -9.37 -49.70
C ALA A 664 -46.39 -8.19 -50.41
N GLN A 665 -46.47 -6.98 -49.85
CA GLN A 665 -45.77 -5.81 -50.38
C GLN A 665 -44.25 -5.87 -50.15
N LEU A 666 -43.80 -6.36 -49.00
CA LEU A 666 -42.38 -6.57 -48.70
C LEU A 666 -41.76 -7.60 -49.65
N ARG A 667 -42.48 -8.68 -49.96
CA ARG A 667 -42.04 -9.71 -50.92
C ARG A 667 -41.88 -9.15 -52.34
N LYS A 668 -42.76 -8.25 -52.78
CA LYS A 668 -42.63 -7.59 -54.11
C LYS A 668 -41.33 -6.79 -54.22
N GLU A 669 -40.84 -6.28 -53.10
CA GLU A 669 -39.62 -5.48 -53.01
C GLU A 669 -38.40 -6.33 -52.59
N LYS A 670 -38.49 -7.65 -52.78
CA LYS A 670 -37.45 -8.65 -52.49
C LYS A 670 -37.03 -8.77 -51.02
N VAL A 671 -37.82 -8.23 -50.08
CA VAL A 671 -37.60 -8.38 -48.64
C VAL A 671 -38.24 -9.69 -48.16
N LYS A 672 -37.42 -10.65 -47.73
CA LYS A 672 -37.85 -11.97 -47.24
C LYS A 672 -38.09 -11.93 -45.73
N VAL A 673 -39.34 -11.77 -45.30
CA VAL A 673 -39.73 -11.83 -43.87
C VAL A 673 -41.01 -12.64 -43.66
N CYS A 674 -41.12 -13.27 -42.48
CA CYS A 674 -42.29 -14.06 -42.09
C CYS A 674 -43.37 -13.20 -41.40
N ASP A 675 -44.58 -13.73 -41.29
CA ASP A 675 -45.72 -13.02 -40.68
C ASP A 675 -45.44 -12.66 -39.21
N ALA A 676 -44.71 -13.52 -38.48
CA ALA A 676 -44.33 -13.27 -37.10
C ALA A 676 -43.40 -12.05 -36.98
N THR A 677 -42.46 -11.86 -37.91
CA THR A 677 -41.56 -10.69 -37.94
C THR A 677 -42.33 -9.39 -38.14
N VAL A 678 -43.27 -9.37 -39.09
CA VAL A 678 -44.12 -8.20 -39.35
C VAL A 678 -45.08 -7.95 -38.18
N GLY A 679 -45.61 -9.00 -37.56
CA GLY A 679 -46.40 -8.91 -36.34
C GLY A 679 -45.60 -8.34 -35.16
N ASN A 680 -44.32 -8.68 -35.04
CA ASN A 680 -43.43 -8.10 -34.03
C ASN A 680 -43.18 -6.61 -34.27
N TRP A 681 -43.08 -6.17 -35.53
CA TRP A 681 -43.01 -4.75 -35.86
C TRP A 681 -44.28 -4.01 -35.46
N TYR A 682 -45.46 -4.55 -35.76
CA TYR A 682 -46.76 -3.94 -35.40
C TYR A 682 -46.95 -3.80 -33.90
N ARG A 683 -46.42 -4.75 -33.13
CA ARG A 683 -46.45 -4.73 -31.65
C ARG A 683 -45.30 -3.91 -31.05
N HIS A 684 -44.48 -3.27 -31.88
CA HIS A 684 -43.31 -2.49 -31.46
C HIS A 684 -42.33 -3.27 -30.57
N LYS A 685 -42.22 -4.60 -30.78
CA LYS A 685 -41.31 -5.47 -30.02
C LYS A 685 -39.83 -5.27 -30.36
N VAL A 686 -39.52 -4.56 -31.45
CA VAL A 686 -38.16 -4.26 -31.90
C VAL A 686 -38.08 -2.83 -32.42
N TYR A 687 -36.90 -2.21 -32.32
CA TYR A 687 -36.65 -0.83 -32.76
C TYR A 687 -36.88 -0.58 -34.26
N GLY A 688 -36.75 -1.63 -35.08
CA GLY A 688 -37.06 -1.58 -36.50
C GLY A 688 -36.36 -2.66 -37.32
N PRO A 689 -36.58 -2.70 -38.64
CA PRO A 689 -36.00 -3.71 -39.53
C PRO A 689 -34.48 -3.57 -39.63
N ARG A 690 -33.76 -4.69 -39.82
CA ARG A 690 -32.34 -4.66 -40.24
C ARG A 690 -32.19 -4.34 -41.72
N ASP A 691 -33.14 -4.80 -42.53
CA ASP A 691 -33.17 -4.52 -43.97
C ASP A 691 -33.70 -3.11 -44.24
N ARG A 692 -32.85 -2.26 -44.81
CA ARG A 692 -33.21 -0.89 -45.18
C ARG A 692 -34.36 -0.85 -46.20
N ALA A 693 -34.49 -1.86 -47.05
CA ALA A 693 -35.57 -1.96 -48.01
C ALA A 693 -36.93 -2.11 -47.32
N ALA A 694 -36.99 -2.79 -46.16
CA ALA A 694 -38.22 -2.89 -45.38
C ALA A 694 -38.69 -1.52 -44.87
N VAL A 695 -37.77 -0.66 -44.42
CA VAL A 695 -38.09 0.71 -43.98
C VAL A 695 -38.62 1.55 -45.15
N ALA A 696 -38.05 1.38 -46.35
CA ALA A 696 -38.52 2.05 -47.56
C ALA A 696 -39.96 1.65 -47.94
N VAL A 697 -40.31 0.38 -47.80
CA VAL A 697 -41.68 -0.11 -48.04
C VAL A 697 -42.66 0.54 -47.06
N PHE A 698 -42.35 0.55 -45.77
CA PHE A 698 -43.19 1.19 -44.76
C PHE A 698 -43.30 2.72 -44.96
N ALA A 699 -42.24 3.37 -45.43
CA ALA A 699 -42.26 4.81 -45.73
C ALA A 699 -43.20 5.14 -46.90
N ARG A 700 -43.26 4.27 -47.92
CA ARG A 700 -44.22 4.38 -49.02
C ARG A 700 -45.65 4.11 -48.56
N LEU A 701 -45.86 3.05 -47.78
CA LEU A 701 -47.20 2.63 -47.32
C LEU A 701 -47.82 3.59 -46.29
N SER A 702 -47.00 4.28 -45.49
CA SER A 702 -47.47 5.28 -44.51
C SER A 702 -47.86 6.63 -45.14
N GLY A 703 -47.53 6.88 -46.41
CA GLY A 703 -47.84 8.14 -47.08
C GLY A 703 -46.91 9.31 -46.70
N ALA A 704 -45.66 9.02 -46.34
CA ALA A 704 -44.67 10.06 -46.06
C ALA A 704 -44.43 10.96 -47.30
N LYS A 705 -44.37 12.29 -47.12
CA LYS A 705 -44.19 13.27 -48.21
C LYS A 705 -42.97 13.00 -49.10
N ASN A 706 -41.90 12.46 -48.53
CA ASN A 706 -40.72 12.02 -49.27
C ASN A 706 -40.25 10.67 -48.70
N PRO A 707 -40.73 9.54 -49.26
CA PRO A 707 -40.57 8.23 -48.66
C PRO A 707 -39.12 7.75 -48.64
N GLU A 708 -38.34 8.00 -49.69
CA GLU A 708 -36.94 7.53 -49.76
C GLU A 708 -36.03 8.28 -48.77
N ARG A 709 -36.16 9.61 -48.70
CA ARG A 709 -35.40 10.41 -47.73
C ARG A 709 -35.78 10.05 -46.29
N SER A 710 -37.07 9.83 -46.04
CA SER A 710 -37.56 9.43 -44.71
C SER A 710 -37.04 8.04 -44.35
N ALA A 711 -37.07 7.09 -45.28
CA ALA A 711 -36.56 5.75 -45.07
C ALA A 711 -35.07 5.73 -44.81
N HIS A 712 -34.28 6.53 -45.54
CA HIS A 712 -32.83 6.61 -45.32
C HIS A 712 -32.49 7.19 -43.94
N LEU A 713 -33.15 8.28 -43.55
CA LEU A 713 -32.95 8.90 -42.23
C LEU A 713 -33.35 7.95 -41.09
N ILE A 714 -34.51 7.31 -41.20
CA ILE A 714 -35.01 6.37 -40.18
C ILE A 714 -34.15 5.13 -40.10
N ALA A 715 -33.76 4.54 -41.25
CA ALA A 715 -32.90 3.36 -41.27
C ALA A 715 -31.51 3.63 -40.70
N ASN A 716 -30.91 4.79 -41.00
CA ASN A 716 -29.63 5.18 -40.41
C ASN A 716 -29.78 5.40 -38.90
N ALA A 717 -30.85 6.07 -38.47
CA ALA A 717 -31.11 6.28 -37.04
C ALA A 717 -31.34 4.97 -36.26
N ILE A 718 -32.11 4.03 -36.82
CA ILE A 718 -32.28 2.68 -36.25
C ILE A 718 -30.92 1.97 -36.12
N GLU A 719 -30.04 2.11 -37.12
CA GLU A 719 -28.70 1.52 -37.07
C GLU A 719 -27.83 2.13 -35.98
N GLN A 720 -27.83 3.46 -35.83
CA GLN A 720 -27.07 4.14 -34.77
C GLN A 720 -27.57 3.75 -33.37
N VAL A 721 -28.89 3.62 -33.18
CA VAL A 721 -29.48 3.09 -31.93
C VAL A 721 -29.02 1.67 -31.66
N ARG A 722 -28.97 0.82 -32.68
CA ARG A 722 -28.49 -0.56 -32.54
C ARG A 722 -27.00 -0.62 -32.16
N ILE A 723 -26.16 0.19 -32.79
CA ILE A 723 -24.73 0.29 -32.46
C ILE A 723 -24.54 0.72 -31.01
N ALA A 724 -25.30 1.73 -30.57
CA ALA A 724 -25.24 2.20 -29.19
C ALA A 724 -25.66 1.10 -28.19
N HIS A 725 -26.73 0.35 -28.48
CA HIS A 725 -27.15 -0.79 -27.64
C HIS A 725 -26.10 -1.90 -27.60
N GLN A 726 -25.46 -2.21 -28.72
CA GLN A 726 -24.36 -3.16 -28.76
C GLN A 726 -23.17 -2.70 -27.93
N GLN A 727 -22.87 -1.39 -27.93
CA GLN A 727 -21.82 -0.80 -27.10
C GLN A 727 -22.12 -0.95 -25.60
N ILE A 728 -23.36 -0.65 -25.17
CA ILE A 728 -23.80 -0.89 -23.79
C ILE A 728 -23.64 -2.37 -23.44
N GLY A 729 -24.06 -3.27 -24.34
CA GLY A 729 -23.90 -4.71 -24.15
C GLY A 729 -22.45 -5.11 -23.98
N LYS A 730 -21.51 -4.55 -24.74
CA LYS A 730 -20.08 -4.85 -24.55
C LYS A 730 -19.59 -4.41 -23.17
N GLN A 731 -20.00 -3.23 -22.73
CA GLN A 731 -19.62 -2.67 -21.43
C GLN A 731 -20.25 -3.44 -20.25
N LEU A 732 -21.52 -3.81 -20.35
CA LEU A 732 -22.21 -4.58 -19.32
C LEU A 732 -21.65 -6.00 -19.20
N ARG A 733 -21.30 -6.65 -20.33
CA ARG A 733 -20.62 -7.97 -20.30
C ARG A 733 -19.30 -7.88 -19.56
N LYS A 734 -18.48 -6.87 -19.88
CA LYS A 734 -17.21 -6.62 -19.19
C LYS A 734 -17.42 -6.48 -17.68
N ALA A 735 -18.40 -5.66 -17.28
CA ALA A 735 -18.75 -5.45 -15.88
C ALA A 735 -19.16 -6.74 -15.16
N ILE A 736 -19.99 -7.59 -15.78
CA ILE A 736 -20.39 -8.89 -15.21
C ILE A 736 -19.17 -9.80 -14.99
N LEU A 737 -18.28 -9.89 -15.99
CA LEU A 737 -17.07 -10.70 -15.89
C LEU A 737 -16.08 -10.15 -14.85
N GLU A 738 -15.93 -8.83 -14.75
CA GLU A 738 -15.13 -8.18 -13.71
C GLU A 738 -15.70 -8.44 -12.31
N ARG A 739 -17.03 -8.37 -12.16
CA ARG A 739 -17.72 -8.72 -10.90
C ARG A 739 -17.47 -10.18 -10.51
N GLY A 740 -17.56 -11.10 -11.46
CA GLY A 740 -17.30 -12.53 -11.27
C GLY A 740 -15.88 -12.83 -10.76
N LYS A 741 -14.89 -12.02 -11.19
CA LYS A 741 -13.49 -12.08 -10.71
C LYS A 741 -13.23 -11.34 -9.38
N GLY A 742 -14.27 -10.81 -8.75
CA GLY A 742 -14.19 -10.15 -7.44
C GLY A 742 -13.92 -8.64 -7.50
N ALA A 743 -14.30 -7.95 -8.57
CA ALA A 743 -14.25 -6.48 -8.61
C ALA A 743 -15.24 -5.85 -7.59
N THR A 744 -14.76 -4.89 -6.80
CA THR A 744 -15.54 -4.14 -5.81
C THR A 744 -16.13 -2.84 -6.35
N THR A 745 -15.61 -2.37 -7.48
CA THR A 745 -16.04 -1.16 -8.19
C THR A 745 -16.16 -1.54 -9.67
N ILE A 746 -17.27 -1.18 -10.30
CA ILE A 746 -17.62 -1.63 -11.64
C ILE A 746 -17.89 -0.43 -12.54
N GLU A 747 -17.20 -0.40 -13.69
CA GLU A 747 -17.32 0.66 -14.69
C GLU A 747 -18.17 0.17 -15.89
N ILE A 748 -19.30 0.83 -16.14
CA ILE A 748 -20.15 0.61 -17.33
C ILE A 748 -20.16 1.92 -18.13
N GLY A 749 -19.28 2.05 -19.12
CA GLY A 749 -19.12 3.30 -19.86
C GLY A 749 -18.55 4.41 -18.95
N GLU A 750 -19.30 5.50 -18.75
CA GLU A 750 -18.93 6.59 -17.83
C GLU A 750 -19.49 6.38 -16.40
N LEU A 751 -20.32 5.36 -16.20
CA LEU A 751 -20.93 5.07 -14.91
C LEU A 751 -20.01 4.20 -14.05
N THR A 752 -19.74 4.65 -12.83
CA THR A 752 -19.02 3.88 -11.82
C THR A 752 -19.99 3.48 -10.71
N LEU A 753 -20.12 2.19 -10.45
CA LEU A 753 -20.99 1.61 -9.42
C LEU A 753 -20.14 0.86 -8.39
N ASP A 754 -20.58 0.84 -7.13
CA ASP A 754 -20.03 -0.10 -6.15
C ASP A 754 -20.59 -1.52 -6.39
N ALA A 755 -19.90 -2.54 -5.87
CA ALA A 755 -20.30 -3.93 -6.08
C ALA A 755 -21.69 -4.23 -5.52
N LYS A 756 -22.12 -3.55 -4.45
CA LYS A 756 -23.44 -3.77 -3.84
C LYS A 756 -24.56 -3.28 -4.76
N ALA A 757 -24.44 -2.06 -5.29
CA ALA A 757 -25.37 -1.51 -6.26
C ALA A 757 -25.40 -2.31 -7.57
N PHE A 758 -24.28 -2.92 -7.96
CA PHE A 758 -24.23 -3.82 -9.10
C PHE A 758 -24.90 -5.18 -8.82
N ASP A 759 -24.72 -5.74 -7.63
CA ASP A 759 -25.37 -7.00 -7.21
C ASP A 759 -26.88 -6.83 -6.98
N ASP A 760 -27.31 -5.62 -6.62
CA ASP A 760 -28.73 -5.27 -6.55
C ASP A 760 -29.37 -5.20 -7.95
N MET A 761 -28.57 -5.04 -9.01
CA MET A 761 -28.99 -4.99 -10.42
C MET A 761 -28.99 -6.37 -11.12
N ILE A 762 -27.94 -7.17 -10.93
CA ILE A 762 -27.77 -8.48 -11.60
C ILE A 762 -27.58 -9.58 -10.56
N GLU A 763 -28.36 -10.65 -10.69
CA GLU A 763 -28.25 -11.82 -9.84
C GLU A 763 -27.61 -12.99 -10.61
N ILE A 764 -26.55 -13.58 -10.06
CA ILE A 764 -25.99 -14.84 -10.54
C ILE A 764 -26.60 -15.96 -9.69
N GLY A 765 -27.57 -16.68 -10.26
CA GLY A 765 -28.24 -17.79 -9.61
C GLY A 765 -27.59 -19.13 -9.96
N VAL A 766 -27.41 -20.00 -8.98
CA VAL A 766 -26.94 -21.38 -9.23
C VAL A 766 -28.14 -22.28 -9.45
N VAL A 767 -28.18 -23.01 -10.57
CA VAL A 767 -29.26 -23.94 -10.88
C VAL A 767 -29.21 -25.14 -9.93
N LYS A 768 -30.28 -25.35 -9.17
CA LYS A 768 -30.42 -26.46 -8.22
C LYS A 768 -31.14 -27.65 -8.82
N SER A 769 -32.20 -27.42 -9.60
CA SER A 769 -32.95 -28.49 -10.26
C SER A 769 -33.76 -27.95 -11.44
N ILE A 770 -34.01 -28.80 -12.43
CA ILE A 770 -34.72 -28.44 -13.66
C ILE A 770 -35.87 -29.43 -13.88
N ARG A 771 -37.09 -28.92 -14.08
CA ARG A 771 -38.28 -29.71 -14.39
C ARG A 771 -38.82 -29.33 -15.76
N ALA A 772 -38.71 -30.23 -16.72
CA ALA A 772 -39.39 -30.12 -18.02
C ALA A 772 -40.57 -31.08 -18.07
N ALA A 773 -41.62 -30.75 -18.83
CA ALA A 773 -42.65 -31.73 -19.18
C ALA A 773 -41.98 -32.95 -19.81
N ALA A 774 -42.28 -34.15 -19.29
CA ALA A 774 -41.66 -35.40 -19.74
C ALA A 774 -41.98 -35.66 -21.22
N THR A 775 -41.14 -35.15 -22.12
CA THR A 775 -40.94 -35.77 -23.43
C THR A 775 -40.40 -37.16 -23.11
N GLN A 776 -41.09 -38.22 -23.56
CA GLN A 776 -40.66 -39.60 -23.37
C GLN A 776 -39.20 -39.77 -23.82
N ALA A 777 -38.27 -39.64 -22.87
CA ALA A 777 -36.87 -39.93 -23.04
C ALA A 777 -36.68 -41.35 -22.51
N VAL A 778 -36.55 -42.28 -23.44
CA VAL A 778 -36.13 -43.66 -23.18
C VAL A 778 -34.83 -43.59 -22.36
N PRO A 779 -34.72 -44.28 -21.22
CA PRO A 779 -33.49 -44.29 -20.45
C PRO A 779 -32.45 -45.10 -21.24
N GLN A 780 -31.53 -44.43 -21.92
CA GLN A 780 -30.39 -45.10 -22.54
C GLN A 780 -29.29 -45.26 -21.48
N ARG A 781 -28.94 -46.52 -21.22
CA ARG A 781 -27.65 -46.89 -20.62
C ARG A 781 -26.55 -46.11 -21.36
N GLU A 782 -25.52 -45.67 -20.63
CA GLU A 782 -24.31 -45.11 -21.25
C GLU A 782 -23.64 -46.18 -22.12
N GLU A 783 -24.02 -46.21 -23.40
CA GLU A 783 -23.42 -47.06 -24.42
C GLU A 783 -22.23 -46.31 -25.03
N GLY A 784 -21.06 -46.94 -25.05
CA GLY A 784 -19.91 -46.38 -25.74
C GLY A 784 -20.10 -46.35 -27.26
N LEU A 785 -19.45 -45.43 -27.98
CA LEU A 785 -19.51 -45.35 -29.46
C LEU A 785 -19.19 -46.70 -30.15
N VAL A 786 -18.27 -47.46 -29.57
CA VAL A 786 -17.89 -48.80 -30.07
C VAL A 786 -19.03 -49.81 -29.90
N GLU A 787 -19.80 -49.72 -28.83
CA GLU A 787 -20.93 -50.62 -28.57
C GLU A 787 -22.07 -50.34 -29.56
N ILE A 788 -22.39 -49.06 -29.78
CA ILE A 788 -23.35 -48.61 -30.79
C ILE A 788 -22.94 -49.07 -32.18
N ALA A 789 -21.66 -48.90 -32.52
CA ALA A 789 -21.12 -49.35 -33.80
C ALA A 789 -21.25 -50.87 -33.97
N ASN A 790 -20.90 -51.64 -32.95
CA ASN A 790 -21.02 -53.11 -32.98
C ASN A 790 -22.47 -53.56 -33.08
N GLU A 791 -23.41 -52.87 -32.42
CA GLU A 791 -24.83 -53.19 -32.48
C GLU A 791 -25.39 -52.94 -33.88
N VAL A 792 -25.10 -51.80 -34.50
CA VAL A 792 -25.57 -51.48 -35.86
C VAL A 792 -24.95 -52.42 -36.90
N VAL A 793 -23.64 -52.71 -36.77
CA VAL A 793 -22.96 -53.70 -37.65
C VAL A 793 -23.53 -55.10 -37.43
N GLY A 794 -23.85 -55.47 -36.19
CA GLY A 794 -24.47 -56.75 -35.86
C GLY A 794 -25.90 -56.89 -36.38
N ALA A 795 -26.68 -55.80 -36.37
CA ALA A 795 -28.03 -55.75 -36.94
C ALA A 795 -28.03 -55.82 -38.48
N HIS A 796 -26.91 -55.44 -39.12
CA HIS A 796 -26.74 -55.41 -40.57
C HIS A 796 -25.46 -56.13 -41.01
N PRO A 797 -25.37 -57.47 -40.81
CA PRO A 797 -24.18 -58.23 -41.10
C PRO A 797 -23.85 -58.16 -42.59
N GLY A 798 -22.56 -57.94 -42.91
CA GLY A 798 -22.10 -57.87 -44.31
C GLY A 798 -22.47 -56.57 -45.03
N ARG A 799 -22.76 -55.47 -44.32
CA ARG A 799 -23.01 -54.15 -44.94
C ARG A 799 -21.97 -53.09 -44.60
N ILE A 800 -21.49 -53.06 -43.37
CA ILE A 800 -20.46 -52.13 -42.90
C ILE A 800 -19.26 -52.91 -42.37
N CYS A 801 -18.05 -52.50 -42.77
CA CYS A 801 -16.78 -53.01 -42.25
C CYS A 801 -16.04 -51.89 -41.51
N MET A 802 -15.74 -52.11 -40.23
CA MET A 802 -14.96 -51.16 -39.42
C MET A 802 -13.49 -51.57 -39.42
N THR A 803 -12.60 -50.69 -39.85
CA THR A 803 -11.16 -50.95 -39.77
C THR A 803 -10.63 -50.74 -38.34
N ASN A 804 -9.51 -51.38 -37.98
CA ASN A 804 -8.88 -51.22 -36.66
C ASN A 804 -8.60 -49.73 -36.29
N PRO A 805 -8.16 -48.86 -37.24
CA PRO A 805 -8.02 -47.43 -36.97
C PRO A 805 -9.34 -46.72 -36.65
N ALA A 806 -10.46 -47.11 -37.28
CA ALA A 806 -11.77 -46.54 -36.98
C ALA A 806 -12.24 -46.94 -35.57
N ILE A 807 -12.02 -48.19 -35.16
CA ILE A 807 -12.33 -48.65 -33.81
C ILE A 807 -11.51 -47.89 -32.77
N LYS A 808 -10.21 -47.68 -33.06
CA LYS A 808 -9.33 -46.89 -32.19
C LYS A 808 -9.80 -45.43 -32.10
N SER A 809 -10.12 -44.79 -33.23
CA SER A 809 -10.60 -43.40 -33.22
C SER A 809 -11.93 -43.21 -32.49
N MET A 810 -12.81 -44.22 -32.53
CA MET A 810 -14.06 -44.21 -31.76
C MET A 810 -13.81 -44.32 -30.26
N ARG A 811 -12.87 -45.19 -29.85
CA ARG A 811 -12.50 -45.36 -28.45
C ARG A 811 -11.87 -44.10 -27.85
N ASP A 812 -11.04 -43.42 -28.64
CA ASP A 812 -10.33 -42.21 -28.21
C ASP A 812 -11.19 -40.93 -28.35
N SER A 813 -12.44 -41.05 -28.82
CA SER A 813 -13.35 -39.92 -29.06
C SER A 813 -14.14 -39.54 -27.81
N VAL A 814 -14.21 -38.23 -27.51
CA VAL A 814 -15.00 -37.67 -26.40
C VAL A 814 -16.42 -37.25 -26.82
N TYR A 815 -16.85 -37.63 -28.02
CA TYR A 815 -18.15 -37.26 -28.60
C TYR A 815 -19.33 -37.87 -27.83
N ARG A 816 -20.32 -37.04 -27.45
CA ARG A 816 -21.40 -37.43 -26.53
C ARG A 816 -22.80 -37.63 -27.15
N ASP A 817 -23.02 -37.19 -28.40
CA ASP A 817 -24.34 -37.33 -29.05
C ASP A 817 -24.50 -38.72 -29.72
N PHE A 818 -24.67 -39.72 -28.85
CA PHE A 818 -24.81 -41.13 -29.23
C PHE A 818 -26.01 -41.42 -30.13
N ARG A 819 -27.12 -40.67 -29.94
CA ARG A 819 -28.31 -40.80 -30.77
C ARG A 819 -28.01 -40.42 -32.22
N LYS A 820 -27.36 -39.28 -32.44
CA LYS A 820 -26.97 -38.85 -33.79
C LYS A 820 -25.94 -39.79 -34.41
N PHE A 821 -25.00 -40.30 -33.63
CA PHE A 821 -24.05 -41.32 -34.10
C PHE A 821 -24.75 -42.61 -34.56
N ARG A 822 -25.70 -43.11 -33.75
CA ARG A 822 -26.53 -44.27 -34.09
C ARG A 822 -27.38 -44.03 -35.33
N SER A 823 -28.04 -42.88 -35.43
CA SER A 823 -28.80 -42.49 -36.64
C SER A 823 -27.90 -42.48 -37.88
N CYS A 824 -26.70 -41.91 -37.77
CA CYS A 824 -25.74 -41.86 -38.88
C CYS A 824 -25.35 -43.27 -39.36
N LEU A 825 -24.90 -44.15 -38.46
CA LEU A 825 -24.51 -45.51 -38.83
C LEU A 825 -25.69 -46.33 -39.37
N SER A 826 -26.89 -46.15 -38.81
CA SER A 826 -28.10 -46.84 -39.27
C SER A 826 -28.49 -46.40 -40.70
N LEU A 827 -28.41 -45.11 -41.00
CA LEU A 827 -28.62 -44.59 -42.35
C LEU A 827 -27.52 -45.05 -43.32
N MET A 828 -26.28 -45.19 -42.84
CA MET A 828 -25.20 -45.78 -43.64
C MET A 828 -25.50 -47.25 -43.98
N ALA A 829 -25.93 -48.06 -43.00
CA ALA A 829 -26.19 -49.50 -43.17
C ALA A 829 -27.45 -49.80 -44.00
N THR A 830 -28.37 -48.84 -44.09
CA THR A 830 -29.64 -48.97 -44.81
C THR A 830 -29.58 -48.22 -46.15
N ARG A 831 -29.90 -46.92 -46.14
CA ARG A 831 -30.13 -46.12 -47.35
C ARG A 831 -28.86 -45.90 -48.16
N LEU A 832 -27.74 -45.60 -47.51
CA LEU A 832 -26.47 -45.40 -48.21
C LEU A 832 -25.95 -46.70 -48.82
N TYR A 833 -26.06 -47.82 -48.08
CA TYR A 833 -25.70 -49.13 -48.58
C TYR A 833 -26.54 -49.54 -49.80
N GLU A 834 -27.86 -49.37 -49.73
CA GLU A 834 -28.77 -49.68 -50.83
C GLU A 834 -28.49 -48.83 -52.08
N HIS A 835 -28.11 -47.57 -51.90
CA HIS A 835 -27.65 -46.72 -52.99
C HIS A 835 -26.41 -47.28 -53.69
N TYR A 836 -25.40 -47.72 -52.95
CA TYR A 836 -24.17 -48.24 -53.55
C TYR A 836 -24.31 -49.66 -54.13
N SER A 837 -25.06 -50.54 -53.45
CA SER A 837 -25.24 -51.94 -53.86
C SER A 837 -26.25 -52.12 -55.00
N ALA A 838 -27.40 -51.44 -54.92
CA ALA A 838 -28.54 -51.66 -55.81
C ALA A 838 -28.94 -50.43 -56.64
N LYS A 839 -28.34 -49.25 -56.39
CA LYS A 839 -28.65 -47.96 -57.06
C LYS A 839 -30.15 -47.60 -57.05
N THR A 840 -30.85 -47.97 -55.98
CA THR A 840 -32.31 -47.87 -55.84
C THR A 840 -32.81 -46.42 -55.76
N GLU A 841 -32.08 -45.52 -55.10
CA GLU A 841 -32.42 -44.11 -54.94
C GLU A 841 -31.27 -43.19 -55.43
N ARG A 842 -31.58 -41.95 -55.82
CA ARG A 842 -30.53 -40.99 -56.21
C ARG A 842 -29.74 -40.56 -54.97
N PHE A 843 -28.43 -40.39 -55.13
CA PHE A 843 -27.55 -40.04 -54.01
C PHE A 843 -28.00 -38.77 -53.26
N HIS A 844 -28.52 -37.78 -54.00
CA HIS A 844 -29.04 -36.55 -53.41
C HIS A 844 -30.20 -36.81 -52.43
N ASP A 845 -31.14 -37.69 -52.81
CA ASP A 845 -32.31 -38.02 -52.00
C ASP A 845 -31.90 -38.78 -50.72
N VAL A 846 -30.90 -39.65 -50.84
CA VAL A 846 -30.27 -40.33 -49.69
C VAL A 846 -29.64 -39.33 -48.73
N LEU A 847 -28.91 -38.32 -49.25
CA LEU A 847 -28.31 -37.28 -48.43
C LEU A 847 -29.32 -36.37 -47.74
N GLU A 848 -30.52 -36.19 -48.29
CA GLU A 848 -31.58 -35.43 -47.61
C GLU A 848 -32.02 -36.12 -46.30
N HIS A 849 -32.00 -37.46 -46.23
CA HIS A 849 -32.24 -38.19 -44.97
C HIS A 849 -31.16 -37.91 -43.92
N PHE A 850 -29.89 -37.80 -44.33
CA PHE A 850 -28.81 -37.40 -43.42
C PHE A 850 -28.95 -35.94 -42.96
N LYS A 851 -29.34 -35.02 -43.86
CA LYS A 851 -29.59 -33.62 -43.51
C LYS A 851 -30.76 -33.45 -42.54
N GLN A 852 -31.81 -34.26 -42.65
CA GLN A 852 -32.95 -34.26 -41.71
C GLN A 852 -32.48 -34.55 -40.27
N GLU A 853 -31.49 -35.43 -40.11
CA GLU A 853 -30.83 -35.72 -38.83
C GLU A 853 -29.72 -34.71 -38.47
N SER A 854 -29.59 -33.60 -39.22
CA SER A 854 -28.52 -32.59 -39.06
C SER A 854 -27.12 -33.21 -39.12
N ILE A 855 -26.91 -34.11 -40.09
CA ILE A 855 -25.62 -34.71 -40.45
C ILE A 855 -25.24 -34.20 -41.83
N GLU A 856 -24.08 -33.56 -41.94
CA GLU A 856 -23.57 -33.06 -43.22
C GLU A 856 -22.71 -34.08 -43.92
N PHE A 857 -22.74 -34.08 -45.25
CA PHE A 857 -21.88 -34.91 -46.07
C PHE A 857 -20.94 -34.04 -46.88
N GLU A 858 -19.65 -34.35 -46.77
CA GLU A 858 -18.60 -33.71 -47.54
C GLU A 858 -18.03 -34.70 -48.56
N SER A 859 -18.13 -34.32 -49.83
CA SER A 859 -17.73 -35.18 -50.96
C SER A 859 -16.22 -35.21 -51.21
N ARG A 860 -15.49 -34.22 -50.70
CA ARG A 860 -14.04 -34.07 -50.80
C ARG A 860 -13.49 -33.35 -49.56
N MET A 861 -12.30 -33.74 -49.11
CA MET A 861 -11.55 -32.93 -48.14
C MET A 861 -10.93 -31.68 -48.81
N SER A 862 -10.62 -30.65 -48.02
CA SER A 862 -10.04 -29.41 -48.56
C SER A 862 -8.65 -29.63 -49.20
N PRO A 863 -8.29 -28.88 -50.26
CA PRO A 863 -6.98 -29.02 -50.93
C PRO A 863 -5.78 -28.80 -49.99
N VAL A 864 -5.98 -27.95 -48.97
CA VAL A 864 -4.97 -27.63 -47.94
C VAL A 864 -4.69 -28.84 -47.04
N THR A 865 -5.71 -29.64 -46.76
CA THR A 865 -5.61 -30.87 -45.94
C THR A 865 -4.90 -32.00 -46.69
N MET A 866 -5.14 -32.12 -48.00
CA MET A 866 -4.58 -33.16 -48.86
C MET A 866 -3.07 -33.02 -49.12
N GLY A 867 -2.55 -31.78 -49.11
CA GLY A 867 -1.15 -31.50 -49.46
C GLY A 867 -0.13 -31.67 -48.34
N MET A 868 -0.53 -31.54 -47.06
CA MET A 868 0.39 -31.58 -45.91
C MET A 868 0.34 -32.89 -45.10
N TYR A 869 -0.72 -33.70 -45.21
CA TYR A 869 -0.89 -34.94 -44.46
C TYR A 869 -1.50 -36.04 -45.33
N ALA A 870 -0.67 -36.72 -46.14
CA ALA A 870 -1.10 -37.93 -46.83
C ALA A 870 -1.29 -39.06 -45.80
N ASP A 871 -2.54 -39.31 -45.37
CA ASP A 871 -2.85 -40.42 -44.47
C ASP A 871 -2.53 -41.75 -45.18
N LYS A 872 -1.61 -42.54 -44.60
CA LYS A 872 -1.07 -43.78 -45.18
C LYS A 872 -1.93 -45.01 -44.85
N ARG A 873 -3.16 -44.83 -44.36
CA ARG A 873 -4.06 -45.95 -44.05
C ARG A 873 -4.29 -46.79 -45.30
N GLN A 874 -4.11 -48.09 -45.15
CA GLN A 874 -4.34 -49.07 -46.21
C GLN A 874 -5.50 -49.97 -45.84
N TYR A 875 -6.31 -50.30 -46.83
CA TYR A 875 -7.34 -51.33 -46.76
C TYR A 875 -7.06 -52.35 -47.87
N LYS A 876 -6.89 -53.62 -47.48
CA LYS A 876 -6.45 -54.72 -48.39
C LYS A 876 -5.20 -54.39 -49.22
N GLY A 877 -4.23 -53.69 -48.63
CA GLY A 877 -2.96 -53.32 -49.29
C GLY A 877 -3.06 -52.16 -50.29
N LYS A 878 -4.26 -51.59 -50.52
CA LYS A 878 -4.48 -50.38 -51.31
C LYS A 878 -4.66 -49.16 -50.38
N PRO A 879 -4.28 -47.94 -50.79
CA PRO A 879 -4.54 -46.73 -50.00
C PRO A 879 -6.05 -46.51 -49.84
N ALA A 880 -6.50 -46.24 -48.62
CA ALA A 880 -7.91 -46.01 -48.30
C ALA A 880 -8.39 -44.63 -48.81
N ASP A 881 -9.57 -44.54 -49.41
CA ASP A 881 -10.16 -43.25 -49.79
C ASP A 881 -10.76 -42.55 -48.57
N MET A 882 -10.11 -41.46 -48.13
CA MET A 882 -10.54 -40.64 -46.99
C MET A 882 -11.34 -39.40 -47.40
N ASN A 883 -11.64 -39.22 -48.69
CA ASN A 883 -12.26 -37.98 -49.19
C ASN A 883 -13.69 -37.79 -48.69
N ARG A 884 -14.47 -38.87 -48.69
CA ARG A 884 -15.90 -38.83 -48.34
C ARG A 884 -16.05 -38.97 -46.85
N HIS A 885 -16.76 -38.03 -46.24
CA HIS A 885 -17.01 -38.09 -44.81
C HIS A 885 -18.32 -37.44 -44.39
N PHE A 886 -18.88 -37.97 -43.31
CA PHE A 886 -20.01 -37.36 -42.62
C PHE A 886 -19.53 -36.53 -41.44
N CYS A 887 -20.20 -35.39 -41.27
CA CYS A 887 -19.92 -34.34 -40.32
C CYS A 887 -21.05 -34.30 -39.29
N LEU A 888 -20.80 -34.89 -38.13
CA LEU A 888 -21.72 -34.85 -37.00
C LEU A 888 -21.35 -33.63 -36.15
N GLY A 889 -22.02 -32.50 -36.38
CA GLY A 889 -21.78 -31.23 -35.67
C GLY A 889 -20.79 -30.27 -36.37
N ARG A 890 -20.87 -28.98 -36.00
CA ARG A 890 -20.09 -27.86 -36.56
C ARG A 890 -19.23 -27.10 -35.54
N ALA A 891 -19.27 -27.47 -34.27
CA ALA A 891 -18.56 -26.78 -33.18
C ALA A 891 -17.03 -27.04 -33.22
N ARG A 892 -16.23 -26.21 -32.57
CA ARG A 892 -14.79 -26.50 -32.34
C ARG A 892 -14.56 -27.52 -31.22
N ASP A 893 -15.57 -27.77 -30.41
CA ASP A 893 -15.52 -28.71 -29.29
C ASP A 893 -15.55 -30.18 -29.79
N PRO A 894 -14.51 -30.98 -29.50
CA PRO A 894 -14.48 -32.41 -29.82
C PRO A 894 -15.60 -33.24 -29.15
N SER A 895 -16.19 -32.76 -28.05
CA SER A 895 -17.29 -33.46 -27.36
C SER A 895 -18.62 -33.39 -28.12
N ARG A 896 -18.76 -32.39 -28.99
CA ARG A 896 -19.97 -32.13 -29.81
C ARG A 896 -19.71 -32.28 -31.31
N THR A 897 -18.50 -32.68 -31.71
CA THR A 897 -18.17 -32.91 -33.12
C THR A 897 -17.47 -34.24 -33.39
N LEU A 898 -17.90 -34.92 -34.46
CA LEU A 898 -17.31 -36.17 -34.91
C LEU A 898 -17.32 -36.23 -36.45
N ARG A 899 -16.25 -36.80 -37.02
CA ARG A 899 -16.12 -37.04 -38.46
C ARG A 899 -16.06 -38.54 -38.75
N ILE A 900 -16.88 -39.02 -39.68
CA ILE A 900 -16.90 -40.43 -40.12
C ILE A 900 -16.42 -40.50 -41.58
N HIS A 901 -15.21 -41.00 -41.81
CA HIS A 901 -14.65 -41.19 -43.15
C HIS A 901 -14.87 -42.63 -43.60
N PHE A 902 -15.37 -42.78 -44.83
CA PHE A 902 -15.73 -44.10 -45.37
C PHE A 902 -15.47 -44.20 -46.88
N ASP A 903 -15.32 -45.45 -47.33
CA ASP A 903 -15.18 -45.85 -48.72
C ASP A 903 -16.16 -46.98 -49.07
N TRP A 904 -16.39 -47.23 -50.36
CA TRP A 904 -17.20 -48.33 -50.86
C TRP A 904 -16.32 -49.40 -51.53
N ASP A 905 -16.24 -50.59 -50.92
CA ASP A 905 -15.58 -51.75 -51.50
C ASP A 905 -16.54 -52.44 -52.48
N ALA A 906 -16.34 -52.17 -53.77
CA ALA A 906 -17.18 -52.75 -54.83
C ALA A 906 -16.97 -54.26 -55.03
N GLU A 907 -15.82 -54.83 -54.62
CA GLU A 907 -15.54 -56.26 -54.76
C GLU A 907 -16.34 -57.06 -53.72
N GLU A 908 -16.38 -56.61 -52.48
CA GLU A 908 -17.13 -57.27 -51.39
C GLU A 908 -18.53 -56.70 -51.16
N GLN A 909 -18.88 -55.61 -51.85
CA GLN A 909 -20.13 -54.86 -51.65
C GLN A 909 -20.30 -54.41 -50.20
N LEU A 910 -19.31 -53.69 -49.66
CA LEU A 910 -19.26 -53.21 -48.27
C LEU A 910 -18.96 -51.72 -48.16
N LEU A 911 -19.60 -51.04 -47.19
CA LEU A 911 -19.18 -49.71 -46.75
C LEU A 911 -18.05 -49.86 -45.72
N VAL A 912 -16.85 -49.40 -46.05
CA VAL A 912 -15.67 -49.53 -45.19
C VAL A 912 -15.42 -48.22 -44.46
N ILE A 913 -15.47 -48.23 -43.14
CA ILE A 913 -15.21 -47.04 -42.31
C ILE A 913 -13.74 -47.05 -41.85
N HIS A 914 -13.04 -45.99 -42.22
CA HIS A 914 -11.60 -45.83 -41.99
C HIS A 914 -11.28 -44.95 -40.78
N HIS A 915 -12.18 -44.04 -40.42
CA HIS A 915 -12.07 -43.16 -39.25
C HIS A 915 -13.45 -42.75 -38.77
N ALA A 916 -13.66 -42.73 -37.46
CA ALA A 916 -14.86 -42.24 -36.81
C ALA A 916 -14.48 -41.65 -35.45
N GLY A 917 -14.18 -40.35 -35.41
CA GLY A 917 -13.64 -39.69 -34.22
C GLY A 917 -13.38 -38.20 -34.42
N LYS A 918 -12.48 -37.62 -33.61
CA LYS A 918 -12.10 -36.20 -33.71
C LYS A 918 -11.66 -35.82 -35.13
N HIS A 919 -11.76 -34.53 -35.46
CA HIS A 919 -11.24 -33.99 -36.70
C HIS A 919 -9.75 -34.38 -36.85
N LEU A 920 -9.35 -34.85 -38.04
CA LEU A 920 -7.94 -35.13 -38.31
C LEU A 920 -7.17 -33.79 -38.24
N GLU A 921 -6.07 -33.75 -37.47
CA GLU A 921 -5.32 -32.52 -37.18
C GLU A 921 -4.74 -31.93 -38.46
N THR A 922 -5.05 -30.66 -38.74
CA THR A 922 -4.55 -29.90 -39.91
C THR A 922 -3.59 -28.79 -39.55
N THR A 923 -3.10 -28.72 -38.31
CA THR A 923 -2.23 -27.63 -37.83
C THR A 923 -1.13 -28.15 -36.92
N GLN A 924 0.10 -27.72 -37.20
CA GLN A 924 1.25 -27.85 -36.31
C GLN A 924 0.97 -27.05 -35.02
N SER A 925 1.00 -27.72 -33.88
CA SER A 925 1.22 -27.10 -32.56
C SER A 925 2.66 -27.34 -32.13
#